data_AF-A0A6V8ESF4-F1
#
_entry.id   AF-A0A6V8ESF4-F1
#
_cell.length_a   1.000
_cell.length_b   1.000
_cell.length_c   1.000
_cell.angle_alpha   90.00
_cell.angle_beta   90.00
_cell.angle_gamma   90.00
#
_symmetry.space_group_name_H-M   'P 1'
#
loop_
_entity.id
_entity.type
_entity.pdbx_description
1 polymer ?
#
loop_
_entity_poly.entity_id
_entity_poly.type
_entity_poly.pdbx_seq_one_letter_code
_entity_poly.pdbx_strand_id
1 'polypeptide(L)'
;MSVNAVSQRSIAVVLLALFLGMSFSPFGELWIEQAEAAEVARHNYEFSDGTTEYIALYQGGNADAGAKIALPKGAQVTDVQMTLSGASATGWSSIPTTTRNHWVAGEASDTDNQSADLTLAMANSSHAFNAHGMDEDVNPSSTAWLDNGTYAVRQPHTSNSTDALFSQQLKLSPNSLNAQGQGAVLRHHDWLYLSTWSSTSFHNIVHRLYPNNGTRESIITLDQNGCTLPSKHSSSYYGQWGFRDWVVTDDERLYAILSGYKYFYTSTANTMYHRVLEFDISNENEWVCIDSFQPQGNGDYTGITYDPVEDTIWILHNQNRRIQSYTVSATGDFERGDQYFTFQTSTSSIWQCGVTNQQARGLEMNQTHFFMRCQDGNYYNDRDQLESWGRSGSAVALIPENTVRSISSLGYGLFYDGRRFITVDSGYSTWSSSPSYHEFGTSWQYKTTPAPGTTTWFGPVIETPDDVLSVNMETLWSATSIGDRVDYWVSADNGTHWVSVESNTTVHFQHPGKELVWKATLIGSTAVSWWVDLEYATEYESSGTWISPAKPTGTKVGKVRPVWVATTDAATDITVQVSNDDGSTWQPASNLAETSFSTDGAGNVLRYAVTMTSTDRFKTPIMDSLELFYEEGYPDRPRIDVGDDGTFDWESILFLNESAIDVSDDSEVGVDVDFQPTLVDAFNDYIPDNGDGVVEVPLAVKAQTSGRVKITNIDIAYKMNTHAIGAAFEGGMAAPDGIARNLIIKVAHGDEVNFVTEVTASLNNSRGENPTFKWQQGDSCSTLNDAGGIVSFDTANCSSFLDANDVRTIRIPVTVDWSWDDEAATEGLLTVKDSLGTAVNNWQTENMRLRVENDIQLDGLQVFDETGRQLFAQDWVRGGQNLSFLGKIHFESSQLSPLSGEFN
;
A
#
# COMPACT_ATOMS: atom_id res chain seq x y z
N MET A 1 14.42 -8.12 105.70
CA MET A 1 13.77 -9.05 104.75
C MET A 1 12.26 -8.95 104.96
N SER A 2 11.57 -8.15 104.16
CA SER A 2 10.11 -8.20 103.98
C SER A 2 9.69 -7.04 103.06
N VAL A 3 9.36 -7.33 101.80
CA VAL A 3 8.59 -6.39 100.96
C VAL A 3 7.58 -7.17 100.12
N ASN A 4 6.33 -7.08 100.58
CA ASN A 4 5.06 -6.99 99.86
C ASN A 4 4.91 -7.70 98.50
N ALA A 5 4.16 -8.81 98.54
CA ALA A 5 3.52 -9.43 97.40
C ALA A 5 2.40 -8.52 96.85
N VAL A 6 2.52 -8.14 95.57
CA VAL A 6 1.45 -7.45 94.83
C VAL A 6 0.45 -8.51 94.35
N SER A 7 -0.83 -8.24 94.62
CA SER A 7 -1.98 -9.10 94.31
C SER A 7 -2.16 -9.33 92.81
N GLN A 8 -2.45 -10.58 92.41
CA GLN A 8 -2.78 -10.99 91.04
C GLN A 8 -3.98 -10.22 90.43
N ARG A 9 -4.83 -9.56 91.25
CA ARG A 9 -5.90 -8.67 90.75
C ARG A 9 -5.36 -7.36 90.18
N SER A 10 -4.21 -6.87 90.64
CA SER A 10 -3.63 -5.60 90.18
C SER A 10 -3.03 -5.71 88.79
N ILE A 11 -2.48 -6.90 88.44
CA ILE A 11 -1.89 -7.16 87.12
C ILE A 11 -2.99 -7.33 86.06
N ALA A 12 -4.11 -7.97 86.40
CA ALA A 12 -5.25 -8.11 85.51
C ALA A 12 -5.95 -6.76 85.21
N VAL A 13 -6.03 -5.86 86.21
CA VAL A 13 -6.62 -4.52 86.01
C VAL A 13 -5.70 -3.63 85.17
N VAL A 14 -4.38 -3.73 85.32
CA VAL A 14 -3.43 -2.98 84.49
C VAL A 14 -3.40 -3.48 83.04
N LEU A 15 -3.50 -4.80 82.82
CA LEU A 15 -3.62 -5.37 81.47
C LEU A 15 -4.97 -5.03 80.81
N LEU A 16 -6.07 -5.03 81.57
CA LEU A 16 -7.38 -4.60 81.06
C LEU A 16 -7.39 -3.09 80.72
N ALA A 17 -6.71 -2.25 81.52
CA ALA A 17 -6.52 -0.83 81.23
C ALA A 17 -5.66 -0.58 79.99
N LEU A 18 -4.64 -1.42 79.73
CA LEU A 18 -3.81 -1.36 78.52
C LEU A 18 -4.57 -1.83 77.26
N PHE A 19 -5.42 -2.86 77.37
CA PHE A 19 -6.28 -3.30 76.26
C PHE A 19 -7.44 -2.32 75.96
N LEU A 20 -7.99 -1.66 76.99
CA LEU A 20 -8.95 -0.57 76.81
C LEU A 20 -8.27 0.67 76.21
N GLY A 21 -7.03 0.99 76.60
CA GLY A 21 -6.27 2.13 76.04
C GLY A 21 -5.92 1.98 74.55
N MET A 22 -5.73 0.75 74.07
CA MET A 22 -5.45 0.46 72.64
C MET A 22 -6.70 0.46 71.75
N SER A 23 -7.91 0.49 72.32
CA SER A 23 -9.18 0.61 71.58
C SER A 23 -9.71 2.05 71.50
N PHE A 24 -8.98 3.03 72.06
CA PHE A 24 -9.26 4.47 71.94
C PHE A 24 -8.43 5.18 70.85
N SER A 25 -7.73 4.44 69.98
CA SER A 25 -7.02 5.03 68.83
C SER A 25 -7.89 5.77 67.80
N PRO A 26 -9.25 5.66 67.73
CA PRO A 26 -10.04 6.53 66.86
C PRO A 26 -10.64 7.76 67.57
N PHE A 27 -10.36 8.01 68.86
CA PHE A 27 -10.91 9.20 69.55
C PHE A 27 -9.96 10.40 69.60
N GLY A 28 -8.74 10.26 69.06
CA GLY A 28 -7.80 11.38 68.84
C GLY A 28 -8.13 12.25 67.63
N GLU A 29 -9.06 11.83 66.77
CA GLU A 29 -9.51 12.57 65.58
C GLU A 29 -10.73 13.48 65.84
N LEU A 30 -11.35 13.42 67.03
CA LEU A 30 -12.59 14.16 67.33
C LEU A 30 -12.38 15.56 67.93
N TRP A 31 -11.13 16.01 68.10
CA TRP A 31 -10.79 17.36 68.60
C TRP A 31 -9.56 17.95 67.89
N ILE A 32 -9.38 17.60 66.62
CA ILE A 32 -8.77 18.53 65.69
C ILE A 32 -9.95 19.37 65.23
N GLU A 33 -9.98 20.67 65.57
CA GLU A 33 -10.65 21.61 64.67
C GLU A 33 -10.01 21.35 63.32
N GLN A 34 -10.73 20.63 62.45
CA GLN A 34 -10.49 20.71 61.03
C GLN A 34 -10.55 22.20 60.76
N ALA A 35 -9.38 22.83 60.64
CA ALA A 35 -9.27 23.88 59.65
C ALA A 35 -9.81 23.21 58.39
N GLU A 36 -11.04 23.54 58.02
CA GLU A 36 -11.43 23.51 56.62
C GLU A 36 -10.28 24.22 55.92
N ALA A 37 -9.38 23.45 55.31
CA ALA A 37 -8.67 23.95 54.15
C ALA A 37 -9.82 24.43 53.27
N ALA A 38 -9.88 25.75 53.05
CA ALA A 38 -10.88 26.35 52.19
C ALA A 38 -10.97 25.45 50.95
N GLU A 39 -12.15 24.88 50.71
CA GLU A 39 -12.44 24.17 49.48
C GLU A 39 -11.96 25.09 48.35
N VAL A 40 -10.85 24.73 47.69
CA VAL A 40 -10.43 25.41 46.48
C VAL A 40 -11.60 25.26 45.54
N ALA A 41 -12.24 26.38 45.18
CA ALA A 41 -13.45 26.36 44.39
C ALA A 41 -13.13 25.68 43.05
N ARG A 42 -13.65 24.46 42.85
CA ARG A 42 -13.63 23.81 41.54
C ARG A 42 -14.65 24.52 40.66
N HIS A 43 -14.19 25.10 39.57
CA HIS A 43 -15.04 25.78 38.61
C HIS A 43 -15.14 24.89 37.36
N ASN A 44 -16.35 24.48 36.98
CA ASN A 44 -16.55 23.94 35.64
C ASN A 44 -16.33 25.08 34.66
N TYR A 45 -15.28 24.98 33.85
CA TYR A 45 -14.91 26.04 32.91
C TYR A 45 -15.64 25.89 31.59
N GLU A 46 -16.13 27.02 31.10
CA GLU A 46 -16.50 27.21 29.70
C GLU A 46 -15.27 27.74 28.94
N PHE A 47 -15.17 27.41 27.66
CA PHE A 47 -14.24 28.09 26.77
C PHE A 47 -14.57 29.58 26.70
N SER A 48 -13.59 30.41 26.30
CA SER A 48 -13.76 31.86 26.20
C SER A 48 -14.93 32.33 25.32
N ASP A 49 -15.43 31.47 24.42
CA ASP A 49 -16.59 31.70 23.57
C ASP A 49 -17.94 31.29 24.21
N GLY A 50 -17.91 30.79 25.46
CA GLY A 50 -19.07 30.34 26.23
C GLY A 50 -19.50 28.90 25.94
N THR A 51 -18.71 28.12 25.20
CA THR A 51 -18.99 26.70 24.93
C THR A 51 -18.41 25.77 26.00
N THR A 52 -19.00 24.60 26.19
CA THR A 52 -18.51 23.56 27.11
C THR A 52 -17.72 22.45 26.39
N GLU A 53 -17.63 22.53 25.06
CA GLU A 53 -16.96 21.55 24.22
C GLU A 53 -16.28 22.21 23.03
N TYR A 54 -15.08 21.74 22.70
CA TYR A 54 -14.32 22.20 21.55
C TYR A 54 -13.94 21.00 20.67
N ILE A 55 -14.08 21.14 19.35
CA ILE A 55 -13.68 20.10 18.39
C ILE A 55 -12.49 20.62 17.58
N ALA A 56 -11.31 20.13 17.94
CA ALA A 56 -10.09 20.35 17.18
C ALA A 56 -10.10 19.43 15.94
N LEU A 57 -9.77 19.98 14.78
CA LEU A 57 -9.61 19.20 13.55
C LEU A 57 -8.15 19.21 13.11
N TYR A 58 -7.49 18.05 13.22
CA TYR A 58 -6.14 17.90 12.74
C TYR A 58 -6.11 17.33 11.31
N GLN A 59 -5.42 18.02 10.40
CA GLN A 59 -5.24 17.64 8.99
C GLN A 59 -3.77 17.74 8.54
N GLY A 60 -2.82 17.32 9.39
CA GLY A 60 -1.43 17.05 8.99
C GLY A 60 -0.50 18.27 8.88
N GLY A 61 -0.87 19.43 9.43
CA GLY A 61 -0.07 20.65 9.40
C GLY A 61 0.24 21.20 10.79
N ASN A 62 -0.50 22.23 11.17
CA ASN A 62 -0.33 22.93 12.45
C ASN A 62 -1.27 22.36 13.51
N ALA A 63 -0.92 22.58 14.77
CA ALA A 63 -1.84 22.35 15.87
C ALA A 63 -3.07 23.27 15.72
N ASP A 64 -4.21 22.80 16.21
CA ASP A 64 -5.43 23.59 16.32
C ASP A 64 -5.41 24.34 17.65
N ALA A 65 -5.10 25.64 17.61
CA ALA A 65 -5.00 26.52 18.78
C ALA A 65 -6.25 27.40 18.97
N GLY A 66 -7.41 26.97 18.46
CA GLY A 66 -8.65 27.75 18.61
C GLY A 66 -9.33 27.61 19.97
N ALA A 67 -8.99 26.58 20.75
CA ALA A 67 -9.46 26.42 22.12
C ALA A 67 -8.77 27.44 23.03
N LYS A 68 -9.55 28.17 23.82
CA LYS A 68 -9.04 29.19 24.76
C LYS A 68 -9.84 29.18 26.06
N ILE A 69 -9.14 29.29 27.17
CA ILE A 69 -9.74 29.30 28.51
C ILE A 69 -9.45 30.66 29.17
N ALA A 70 -10.49 31.30 29.71
CA ALA A 70 -10.35 32.58 30.40
C ALA A 70 -10.07 32.36 31.89
N LEU A 71 -8.90 32.82 32.36
CA LEU A 71 -8.50 32.77 33.77
C LEU A 71 -8.21 34.17 34.31
N PRO A 72 -8.55 34.49 35.56
CA PRO A 72 -8.25 35.81 36.13
C PRO A 72 -6.74 36.02 36.27
N LYS A 73 -6.26 37.24 35.98
CA LYS A 73 -4.87 37.61 36.29
C LYS A 73 -4.65 37.54 37.81
N GLY A 74 -3.49 37.04 38.24
CA GLY A 74 -3.18 36.77 39.65
C GLY A 74 -3.70 35.42 40.18
N ALA A 75 -4.32 34.59 39.33
CA ALA A 75 -4.63 33.20 39.65
C ALA A 75 -3.38 32.32 39.65
N GLN A 76 -3.33 31.37 40.57
CA GLN A 76 -2.40 30.24 40.56
C GLN A 76 -3.19 28.95 40.43
N VAL A 77 -3.04 28.27 39.29
CA VAL A 77 -3.63 26.96 39.01
C VAL A 77 -2.96 25.90 39.88
N THR A 78 -3.77 24.99 40.42
CA THR A 78 -3.34 23.90 41.31
C THR A 78 -3.69 22.51 40.78
N ASP A 79 -4.69 22.41 39.90
CA ASP A 79 -5.12 21.14 39.29
C ASP A 79 -5.78 21.43 37.94
N VAL A 80 -5.57 20.54 36.96
CA VAL A 80 -6.14 20.62 35.62
C VAL A 80 -6.61 19.24 35.21
N GLN A 81 -7.89 19.14 34.87
CA GLN A 81 -8.48 17.93 34.33
C GLN A 81 -9.36 18.25 33.12
N MET A 82 -9.27 17.42 32.07
CA MET A 82 -10.20 17.46 30.94
C MET A 82 -10.34 16.07 30.31
N THR A 83 -11.34 15.88 29.45
CA THR A 83 -11.52 14.63 28.70
C THR A 83 -11.33 14.88 27.20
N LEU A 84 -10.47 14.09 26.57
CA LEU A 84 -10.33 14.04 25.11
C LEU A 84 -11.07 12.84 24.54
N SER A 85 -11.86 13.04 23.49
CA SER A 85 -12.49 11.96 22.73
C SER A 85 -12.18 12.08 21.24
N GLY A 86 -11.96 10.94 20.57
CA GLY A 86 -11.60 10.91 19.15
C GLY A 86 -12.76 10.52 18.26
N ALA A 87 -12.86 11.17 17.10
CA ALA A 87 -13.78 10.77 16.04
C ALA A 87 -13.08 10.86 14.68
N SER A 88 -13.61 10.12 13.71
CA SER A 88 -13.05 10.13 12.39
C SER A 88 -13.19 11.52 11.72
N ALA A 89 -12.11 11.98 11.10
CA ALA A 89 -12.11 13.11 10.19
C ALA A 89 -12.56 12.73 8.76
N THR A 90 -12.58 11.44 8.43
CA THR A 90 -12.96 10.92 7.12
C THR A 90 -14.28 10.15 7.20
N GLY A 91 -15.01 10.05 6.10
CA GLY A 91 -16.21 9.18 6.08
C GLY A 91 -15.85 7.73 5.79
N TRP A 92 -16.87 6.89 5.68
CA TRP A 92 -16.72 5.51 5.21
C TRP A 92 -16.16 5.44 3.79
N SER A 93 -15.17 4.56 3.61
CA SER A 93 -14.66 4.10 2.32
C SER A 93 -14.97 2.61 2.15
N SER A 94 -14.77 2.03 0.95
CA SER A 94 -15.06 0.62 0.71
C SER A 94 -14.06 -0.10 -0.20
N ILE A 95 -13.94 -1.41 0.01
CA ILE A 95 -13.13 -2.34 -0.79
C ILE A 95 -14.08 -3.41 -1.34
N PRO A 96 -14.41 -3.37 -2.65
CA PRO A 96 -15.32 -4.34 -3.25
C PRO A 96 -14.58 -5.61 -3.69
N THR A 97 -15.20 -6.76 -3.41
CA THR A 97 -14.87 -8.07 -3.98
C THR A 97 -16.15 -8.71 -4.50
N THR A 98 -16.43 -8.40 -5.76
CA THR A 98 -17.68 -8.71 -6.46
C THR A 98 -17.48 -9.43 -7.79
N THR A 99 -16.24 -9.83 -8.11
CA THR A 99 -15.91 -10.44 -9.40
C THR A 99 -14.86 -11.52 -9.21
N ARG A 100 -14.81 -12.48 -10.14
CA ARG A 100 -13.74 -13.48 -10.26
C ARG A 100 -12.34 -12.90 -10.09
N ASN A 101 -12.02 -11.80 -10.77
CA ASN A 101 -10.70 -11.17 -10.68
C ASN A 101 -10.35 -10.72 -9.25
N HIS A 102 -11.36 -10.38 -8.44
CA HIS A 102 -11.15 -10.07 -7.04
C HIS A 102 -10.89 -11.33 -6.20
N TRP A 103 -11.62 -12.43 -6.45
CA TRP A 103 -11.40 -13.72 -5.79
C TRP A 103 -10.02 -14.31 -6.14
N VAL A 104 -9.65 -14.33 -7.41
CA VAL A 104 -8.34 -14.82 -7.89
C VAL A 104 -7.18 -14.03 -7.28
N ALA A 105 -7.36 -12.75 -6.98
CA ALA A 105 -6.31 -11.94 -6.37
C ALA A 105 -6.00 -12.33 -4.92
N GLY A 106 -6.95 -12.95 -4.21
CA GLY A 106 -6.77 -13.39 -2.83
C GLY A 106 -6.07 -14.74 -2.68
N GLU A 107 -5.72 -15.07 -1.44
CA GLU A 107 -5.09 -16.33 -1.07
C GLU A 107 -6.17 -17.35 -0.71
N ALA A 108 -6.26 -18.44 -1.48
CA ALA A 108 -7.25 -19.51 -1.28
C ALA A 108 -6.60 -20.75 -0.65
N SER A 109 -7.27 -21.35 0.34
CA SER A 109 -7.01 -22.68 0.88
C SER A 109 -8.33 -23.45 0.85
N ASP A 110 -8.40 -24.55 0.10
CA ASP A 110 -9.59 -25.42 -0.02
C ASP A 110 -10.89 -24.68 -0.39
N THR A 111 -10.75 -23.53 -1.05
CA THR A 111 -11.84 -22.73 -1.64
C THR A 111 -11.58 -22.58 -3.14
N ASP A 112 -12.64 -22.57 -3.93
CA ASP A 112 -12.55 -22.26 -5.34
C ASP A 112 -12.67 -20.75 -5.54
N ASN A 113 -11.55 -20.12 -5.87
CA ASN A 113 -11.47 -18.70 -6.21
C ASN A 113 -11.44 -18.45 -7.72
N GLN A 114 -11.60 -19.49 -8.55
CA GLN A 114 -11.52 -19.40 -10.00
C GLN A 114 -12.91 -19.30 -10.66
N SER A 115 -13.98 -19.56 -9.93
CA SER A 115 -15.37 -19.34 -10.37
C SER A 115 -15.79 -17.86 -10.25
N ALA A 116 -16.99 -17.54 -10.73
CA ALA A 116 -17.56 -16.19 -10.65
C ALA A 116 -17.84 -15.77 -9.20
N ASP A 117 -18.25 -16.72 -8.38
CA ASP A 117 -18.64 -16.59 -6.99
C ASP A 117 -17.74 -17.49 -6.15
N LEU A 118 -17.39 -17.11 -4.93
CA LEU A 118 -16.50 -17.92 -4.09
C LEU A 118 -17.26 -19.14 -3.52
N THR A 119 -16.67 -20.33 -3.62
CA THR A 119 -17.21 -21.58 -3.04
C THR A 119 -16.13 -22.43 -2.36
N LEU A 120 -16.49 -23.57 -1.77
CA LEU A 120 -15.52 -24.62 -1.43
C LEU A 120 -14.88 -25.21 -2.70
N ALA A 121 -13.63 -25.65 -2.59
CA ALA A 121 -12.90 -26.28 -3.70
C ALA A 121 -13.46 -27.65 -4.07
N MET A 122 -13.08 -28.14 -5.25
CA MET A 122 -13.31 -29.52 -5.68
C MET A 122 -12.59 -30.51 -4.78
N ALA A 123 -13.27 -31.56 -4.34
CA ALA A 123 -12.66 -32.68 -3.62
C ALA A 123 -12.55 -33.91 -4.54
N ASN A 124 -11.44 -34.64 -4.43
CA ASN A 124 -11.16 -35.85 -5.23
C ASN A 124 -11.38 -35.64 -6.74
N SER A 125 -10.82 -34.57 -7.31
CA SER A 125 -10.98 -34.25 -8.73
C SER A 125 -10.40 -35.33 -9.65
N SER A 126 -11.01 -35.45 -10.83
CA SER A 126 -10.56 -36.31 -11.92
C SER A 126 -10.23 -35.45 -13.13
N HIS A 127 -9.24 -35.88 -13.92
CA HIS A 127 -8.76 -35.15 -15.10
C HIS A 127 -9.08 -35.91 -16.39
N ALA A 128 -9.45 -35.19 -17.43
CA ALA A 128 -9.66 -35.70 -18.77
C ALA A 128 -9.05 -34.76 -19.82
N PHE A 129 -7.86 -35.12 -20.28
CA PHE A 129 -7.15 -34.41 -21.34
C PHE A 129 -7.55 -34.95 -22.71
N ASN A 130 -7.91 -34.04 -23.62
CA ASN A 130 -8.32 -34.33 -24.99
C ASN A 130 -7.42 -33.53 -25.95
N ALA A 131 -6.26 -34.09 -26.30
CA ALA A 131 -5.48 -33.66 -27.47
C ALA A 131 -6.19 -34.16 -28.73
N HIS A 132 -6.60 -33.28 -29.63
CA HIS A 132 -7.35 -33.67 -30.82
C HIS A 132 -6.48 -34.57 -31.70
N GLY A 133 -6.61 -35.89 -31.58
CA GLY A 133 -5.74 -36.87 -32.22
C GLY A 133 -6.07 -37.10 -33.70
N MET A 134 -5.16 -37.74 -34.44
CA MET A 134 -5.41 -38.05 -35.87
C MET A 134 -6.53 -39.09 -36.08
N ASP A 135 -6.74 -39.97 -35.09
CA ASP A 135 -7.73 -41.06 -35.10
C ASP A 135 -8.86 -40.84 -34.08
N GLU A 136 -9.12 -39.60 -33.68
CA GLU A 136 -10.21 -39.29 -32.74
C GLU A 136 -11.59 -39.66 -33.33
N ASP A 137 -12.40 -40.34 -32.51
CA ASP A 137 -13.76 -40.73 -32.88
C ASP A 137 -14.66 -39.49 -33.05
N VAL A 138 -14.95 -39.13 -34.30
CA VAL A 138 -15.77 -37.97 -34.62
C VAL A 138 -17.24 -38.24 -34.27
N ASN A 139 -17.79 -37.47 -33.33
CA ASN A 139 -19.23 -37.48 -33.08
C ASN A 139 -19.99 -37.11 -34.38
N PRO A 140 -20.98 -37.91 -34.83
CA PRO A 140 -21.71 -37.63 -36.08
C PRO A 140 -22.45 -36.28 -36.12
N SER A 141 -22.66 -35.66 -34.97
CA SER A 141 -23.27 -34.32 -34.85
C SER A 141 -22.26 -33.17 -35.01
N SER A 142 -20.95 -33.48 -35.01
CA SER A 142 -19.89 -32.50 -35.25
C SER A 142 -19.93 -32.01 -36.70
N THR A 143 -19.84 -30.70 -36.87
CA THR A 143 -19.77 -30.01 -38.18
C THR A 143 -18.41 -29.36 -38.42
N ALA A 144 -17.57 -29.27 -37.39
CA ALA A 144 -16.17 -28.89 -37.52
C ALA A 144 -15.34 -30.00 -38.15
N TRP A 145 -14.19 -29.66 -38.72
CA TRP A 145 -13.30 -30.59 -39.37
C TRP A 145 -12.18 -31.00 -38.41
N LEU A 146 -12.05 -32.30 -38.14
CA LEU A 146 -10.86 -32.89 -37.52
C LEU A 146 -9.72 -32.85 -38.54
N ASP A 147 -8.77 -31.94 -38.34
CA ASP A 147 -7.57 -31.79 -39.16
C ASP A 147 -6.53 -32.82 -38.70
N ASN A 148 -6.68 -34.03 -39.24
CA ASN A 148 -5.81 -35.18 -39.05
C ASN A 148 -4.38 -35.02 -39.64
N GLY A 149 -3.90 -33.79 -39.82
CA GLY A 149 -2.50 -33.51 -40.14
C GLY A 149 -1.88 -32.47 -39.20
N THR A 150 -2.65 -31.91 -38.27
CA THR A 150 -2.15 -30.87 -37.36
C THR A 150 -2.60 -31.03 -35.90
N TYR A 151 -3.22 -32.15 -35.52
CA TYR A 151 -3.71 -32.39 -34.15
C TYR A 151 -4.70 -31.31 -33.69
N ALA A 152 -5.68 -31.01 -34.56
CA ALA A 152 -6.52 -29.84 -34.37
C ALA A 152 -7.92 -30.02 -34.90
N VAL A 153 -8.86 -29.29 -34.31
CA VAL A 153 -10.20 -29.08 -34.85
C VAL A 153 -10.27 -27.70 -35.51
N ARG A 154 -10.74 -27.65 -36.76
CA ARG A 154 -10.75 -26.44 -37.61
C ARG A 154 -12.09 -26.24 -38.33
N GLN A 155 -12.25 -25.06 -38.92
CA GLN A 155 -13.31 -24.83 -39.92
C GLN A 155 -13.10 -25.76 -41.14
N PRO A 156 -14.17 -26.38 -41.70
CA PRO A 156 -14.09 -27.18 -42.91
C PRO A 156 -13.53 -26.39 -44.09
N HIS A 157 -12.65 -26.99 -44.89
CA HIS A 157 -12.03 -26.31 -46.03
C HIS A 157 -12.81 -26.51 -47.33
N THR A 158 -12.86 -25.47 -48.16
CA THR A 158 -13.60 -25.43 -49.44
C THR A 158 -12.71 -25.63 -50.67
N SER A 159 -11.38 -25.59 -50.50
CA SER A 159 -10.41 -25.66 -51.60
C SER A 159 -9.15 -26.43 -51.20
N ASN A 160 -8.44 -26.91 -52.21
CA ASN A 160 -7.15 -27.58 -52.09
C ASN A 160 -6.11 -26.88 -52.98
N SER A 161 -4.82 -26.95 -52.61
CA SER A 161 -3.67 -26.49 -53.41
C SER A 161 -2.62 -27.59 -53.53
N THR A 162 -1.65 -27.42 -54.44
CA THR A 162 -0.51 -28.32 -54.62
C THR A 162 0.70 -27.51 -55.08
N ASP A 163 1.78 -27.55 -54.30
CA ASP A 163 3.04 -26.86 -54.60
C ASP A 163 4.03 -27.85 -55.24
N ALA A 164 4.85 -27.43 -56.21
CA ALA A 164 5.83 -28.33 -56.82
C ALA A 164 6.88 -28.81 -55.79
N LEU A 165 7.36 -30.06 -55.93
CA LEU A 165 8.36 -30.63 -55.02
C LEU A 165 9.62 -29.75 -54.96
N PHE A 166 10.06 -29.42 -53.74
CA PHE A 166 11.19 -28.54 -53.42
C PHE A 166 11.13 -27.12 -53.99
N SER A 167 9.95 -26.68 -54.45
CA SER A 167 9.73 -25.27 -54.78
C SER A 167 9.76 -24.43 -53.50
N GLN A 168 10.56 -23.37 -53.48
CA GLN A 168 10.62 -22.49 -52.30
C GLN A 168 9.36 -21.65 -52.21
N GLN A 169 8.64 -21.78 -51.10
CA GLN A 169 7.40 -21.06 -50.83
C GLN A 169 7.64 -19.86 -49.92
N LEU A 170 8.40 -20.06 -48.85
CA LEU A 170 8.76 -18.99 -47.91
C LEU A 170 10.25 -19.07 -47.55
N LYS A 171 10.87 -17.91 -47.38
CA LYS A 171 12.21 -17.75 -46.82
C LYS A 171 12.20 -16.59 -45.85
N LEU A 172 12.52 -16.86 -44.58
CA LEU A 172 12.62 -15.84 -43.53
C LEU A 172 14.07 -15.76 -43.03
N SER A 173 14.57 -14.55 -42.78
CA SER A 173 15.91 -14.33 -42.21
C SER A 173 15.83 -13.41 -40.98
N PRO A 174 15.14 -13.83 -39.90
CA PRO A 174 14.96 -12.99 -38.73
C PRO A 174 16.25 -12.88 -37.90
N ASN A 175 16.36 -11.78 -37.14
CA ASN A 175 17.49 -11.50 -36.26
C ASN A 175 17.64 -12.53 -35.11
N SER A 176 16.63 -13.36 -34.87
CA SER A 176 16.65 -14.46 -33.89
C SER A 176 17.55 -15.62 -34.33
N LEU A 177 17.83 -15.77 -35.64
CA LEU A 177 18.74 -16.78 -36.15
C LEU A 177 20.19 -16.28 -36.08
N ASN A 178 21.08 -17.17 -35.68
CA ASN A 178 22.53 -16.94 -35.56
C ASN A 178 23.31 -17.98 -36.35
N ALA A 179 24.26 -17.59 -37.20
CA ALA A 179 24.84 -18.47 -38.23
C ALA A 179 25.44 -19.82 -37.76
N GLN A 180 25.63 -20.06 -36.45
CA GLN A 180 26.15 -21.31 -35.91
C GLN A 180 25.34 -21.84 -34.73
N GLY A 181 24.07 -21.51 -34.56
CA GLY A 181 23.35 -21.90 -33.34
C GLY A 181 21.97 -22.47 -33.55
N GLN A 182 21.60 -22.87 -34.77
CA GLN A 182 20.33 -23.56 -35.04
C GLN A 182 20.53 -25.07 -35.00
N GLY A 183 19.59 -25.77 -34.36
CA GLY A 183 19.34 -27.20 -34.55
C GLY A 183 18.19 -27.39 -35.54
N ALA A 184 17.41 -28.45 -35.36
CA ALA A 184 16.19 -28.69 -36.12
C ALA A 184 15.08 -27.65 -35.84
N VAL A 185 14.12 -27.54 -36.77
CA VAL A 185 12.90 -26.73 -36.63
C VAL A 185 11.67 -27.62 -36.86
N LEU A 186 10.61 -27.45 -36.08
CA LEU A 186 9.29 -28.06 -36.31
C LEU A 186 8.21 -26.99 -36.24
N ARG A 187 7.03 -27.32 -36.75
CA ARG A 187 5.82 -26.53 -36.56
C ARG A 187 4.82 -27.37 -35.79
N HIS A 188 4.30 -26.82 -34.70
CA HIS A 188 3.28 -27.47 -33.87
C HIS A 188 2.35 -26.41 -33.29
N HIS A 189 1.04 -26.69 -33.20
CA HIS A 189 0.02 -25.75 -32.71
C HIS A 189 0.08 -24.33 -33.31
N ASP A 190 0.37 -24.23 -34.61
CA ASP A 190 0.62 -22.96 -35.33
C ASP A 190 1.77 -22.10 -34.77
N TRP A 191 2.67 -22.68 -33.98
CA TRP A 191 3.96 -22.11 -33.59
C TRP A 191 5.12 -22.78 -34.33
N LEU A 192 6.23 -22.07 -34.46
CA LEU A 192 7.50 -22.66 -34.89
C LEU A 192 8.36 -22.93 -33.66
N TYR A 193 8.88 -24.13 -33.54
CA TYR A 193 9.83 -24.52 -32.49
C TYR A 193 11.18 -24.73 -33.11
N LEU A 194 12.17 -23.97 -32.64
CA LEU A 194 13.53 -24.00 -33.13
C LEU A 194 14.46 -24.52 -32.03
N SER A 195 15.09 -25.66 -32.26
CA SER A 195 16.21 -26.08 -31.43
C SER A 195 17.40 -25.15 -31.65
N THR A 196 18.19 -24.92 -30.61
CA THR A 196 19.38 -24.08 -30.65
C THR A 196 20.57 -24.71 -29.92
N TRP A 197 21.77 -24.41 -30.41
CA TRP A 197 23.04 -24.72 -29.73
C TRP A 197 23.50 -23.51 -28.90
N SER A 198 22.59 -22.96 -28.10
CA SER A 198 22.83 -21.70 -27.36
C SER A 198 23.18 -21.94 -25.89
N SER A 199 22.82 -23.09 -25.33
CA SER A 199 22.90 -23.38 -23.90
C SER A 199 23.60 -24.71 -23.59
N THR A 200 24.23 -24.76 -22.42
CA THR A 200 24.71 -26.01 -21.81
C THR A 200 23.67 -26.60 -20.86
N SER A 201 22.63 -25.87 -20.50
CA SER A 201 21.45 -26.37 -19.79
C SER A 201 20.44 -26.93 -20.78
N PHE A 202 19.93 -28.13 -20.51
CA PHE A 202 18.93 -28.82 -21.32
C PHE A 202 17.62 -28.01 -21.47
N HIS A 203 17.14 -27.42 -20.37
CA HIS A 203 15.85 -26.70 -20.30
C HIS A 203 15.71 -25.48 -21.23
N ASN A 204 16.79 -24.98 -21.84
CA ASN A 204 16.78 -23.70 -22.58
C ASN A 204 17.19 -23.82 -24.05
N ILE A 205 16.99 -24.98 -24.67
CA ILE A 205 17.49 -25.23 -26.04
C ILE A 205 16.42 -25.11 -27.13
N VAL A 206 15.13 -25.04 -26.80
CA VAL A 206 14.05 -24.88 -27.80
C VAL A 206 13.41 -23.50 -27.65
N HIS A 207 13.45 -22.72 -28.74
CA HIS A 207 12.85 -21.41 -28.84
C HIS A 207 11.52 -21.51 -29.59
N ARG A 208 10.46 -20.90 -29.04
CA ARG A 208 9.19 -20.72 -29.74
C ARG A 208 9.24 -19.43 -30.55
N LEU A 209 8.89 -19.50 -31.83
CA LEU A 209 8.97 -18.39 -32.79
C LEU A 209 7.60 -18.15 -33.42
N TYR A 210 7.33 -16.88 -33.73
CA TYR A 210 6.16 -16.50 -34.51
C TYR A 210 6.31 -16.99 -35.97
N PRO A 211 5.36 -17.75 -36.55
CA PRO A 211 5.50 -18.26 -37.91
C PRO A 211 5.56 -17.19 -38.99
N ASN A 212 4.88 -16.05 -38.79
CA ASN A 212 4.77 -14.99 -39.80
C ASN A 212 6.09 -14.25 -40.06
N ASN A 213 6.97 -14.17 -39.07
CA ASN A 213 8.22 -13.39 -39.14
C ASN A 213 9.45 -14.11 -38.58
N GLY A 214 9.28 -15.26 -37.92
CA GLY A 214 10.35 -16.07 -37.32
C GLY A 214 11.05 -15.42 -36.12
N THR A 215 10.51 -14.33 -35.57
CA THR A 215 11.06 -13.70 -34.35
C THR A 215 10.75 -14.56 -33.12
N ARG A 216 11.65 -14.53 -32.13
CA ARG A 216 11.48 -15.32 -30.90
C ARG A 216 10.37 -14.73 -30.04
N GLU A 217 9.41 -15.56 -29.68
CA GLU A 217 8.37 -15.27 -28.71
C GLU A 217 8.86 -15.62 -27.30
N SER A 218 9.21 -16.89 -27.06
CA SER A 218 9.71 -17.38 -25.78
C SER A 218 10.72 -18.53 -25.94
N ILE A 219 11.19 -19.05 -24.82
CA ILE A 219 11.95 -20.30 -24.70
C ILE A 219 11.05 -21.23 -23.89
N ILE A 220 10.75 -22.41 -24.42
CA ILE A 220 9.88 -23.37 -23.73
C ILE A 220 10.63 -24.14 -22.66
N THR A 221 9.89 -24.63 -21.68
CA THR A 221 10.44 -25.53 -20.66
C THR A 221 10.58 -26.92 -21.24
N LEU A 222 11.76 -27.53 -21.09
CA LEU A 222 11.95 -28.97 -21.33
C LEU A 222 12.16 -29.67 -20.00
N ASP A 223 11.17 -30.40 -19.51
CA ASP A 223 11.34 -31.22 -18.31
C ASP A 223 12.05 -32.53 -18.68
N GLN A 224 13.16 -32.80 -18.00
CA GLN A 224 13.91 -34.03 -18.19
C GLN A 224 13.12 -35.25 -17.64
N ASN A 225 12.27 -35.08 -16.62
CA ASN A 225 11.40 -36.12 -16.05
C ASN A 225 12.03 -37.53 -15.97
N GLY A 226 13.30 -37.60 -15.50
CA GLY A 226 14.04 -38.85 -15.34
C GLY A 226 14.71 -39.44 -16.59
N CYS A 227 14.49 -38.89 -17.79
CA CYS A 227 15.17 -39.31 -19.01
C CYS A 227 16.69 -39.22 -18.90
N THR A 228 17.41 -40.20 -19.44
CA THR A 228 18.88 -40.13 -19.52
C THR A 228 19.30 -39.27 -20.71
N LEU A 229 20.04 -38.19 -20.51
CA LEU A 229 20.65 -37.40 -21.60
C LEU A 229 21.98 -38.05 -22.06
N PRO A 230 22.44 -37.88 -23.32
CA PRO A 230 23.72 -38.44 -23.74
C PRO A 230 24.92 -37.71 -23.10
N SER A 231 26.15 -38.11 -23.46
CA SER A 231 27.31 -37.37 -22.98
C SER A 231 27.42 -36.02 -23.69
N LYS A 232 28.01 -35.03 -23.00
CA LYS A 232 28.39 -33.74 -23.60
C LYS A 232 29.86 -33.76 -23.99
N HIS A 233 30.21 -33.09 -25.08
CA HIS A 233 31.61 -32.92 -25.47
C HIS A 233 32.40 -32.11 -24.42
N SER A 234 33.66 -32.46 -24.15
CA SER A 234 34.45 -31.89 -23.05
C SER A 234 34.79 -30.40 -23.19
N SER A 235 34.88 -29.91 -24.43
CA SER A 235 35.05 -28.47 -24.72
C SER A 235 33.79 -27.68 -24.39
N SER A 236 33.91 -26.63 -23.59
CA SER A 236 32.82 -25.69 -23.28
C SER A 236 32.31 -24.90 -24.50
N TYR A 237 33.10 -24.81 -25.58
CA TYR A 237 32.69 -24.17 -26.83
C TYR A 237 31.94 -25.11 -27.78
N TYR A 238 32.19 -26.43 -27.67
CA TYR A 238 31.60 -27.43 -28.55
C TYR A 238 30.52 -28.30 -27.87
N GLY A 239 30.54 -28.39 -26.55
CA GLY A 239 29.63 -29.16 -25.74
C GLY A 239 28.39 -28.36 -25.39
N GLN A 240 27.38 -28.44 -26.24
CA GLN A 240 26.08 -27.79 -26.07
C GLN A 240 24.98 -28.79 -26.40
N TRP A 241 23.83 -28.62 -25.76
CA TRP A 241 22.65 -29.42 -26.04
C TRP A 241 21.90 -28.85 -27.24
N GLY A 242 21.36 -29.72 -28.10
CA GLY A 242 20.53 -29.32 -29.24
C GLY A 242 20.00 -30.54 -30.01
N PHE A 243 18.83 -30.40 -30.61
CA PHE A 243 18.21 -31.41 -31.44
C PHE A 243 18.72 -31.32 -32.88
N ARG A 244 19.06 -32.48 -33.44
CA ARG A 244 19.55 -32.65 -34.81
C ARG A 244 18.43 -32.84 -35.81
N ASP A 245 17.41 -33.58 -35.40
CA ASP A 245 16.23 -33.88 -36.18
C ASP A 245 15.16 -34.41 -35.24
N TRP A 246 13.91 -34.36 -35.65
CA TRP A 246 12.78 -34.80 -34.85
C TRP A 246 11.55 -35.09 -35.70
N VAL A 247 10.62 -35.87 -35.15
CA VAL A 247 9.35 -36.21 -35.79
C VAL A 247 8.26 -36.36 -34.74
N VAL A 248 7.02 -36.08 -35.13
CA VAL A 248 5.82 -36.23 -34.28
C VAL A 248 5.03 -37.46 -34.74
N THR A 249 4.63 -38.31 -33.80
CA THR A 249 3.81 -39.52 -34.02
C THR A 249 2.32 -39.18 -34.02
N ASP A 250 1.48 -40.14 -34.41
CA ASP A 250 0.03 -40.01 -34.48
C ASP A 250 -0.67 -39.70 -33.14
N ASP A 251 -0.04 -40.06 -32.03
CA ASP A 251 -0.46 -39.76 -30.65
C ASP A 251 0.17 -38.49 -30.05
N GLU A 252 0.63 -37.57 -30.91
CA GLU A 252 1.21 -36.27 -30.53
C GLU A 252 2.49 -36.36 -29.68
N ARG A 253 3.25 -37.47 -29.78
CA ARG A 253 4.58 -37.59 -29.15
C ARG A 253 5.70 -37.18 -30.08
N LEU A 254 6.70 -36.50 -29.54
CA LEU A 254 7.89 -36.10 -30.28
C LEU A 254 9.03 -37.07 -30.05
N TYR A 255 9.54 -37.69 -31.12
CA TYR A 255 10.80 -38.41 -31.11
C TYR A 255 11.91 -37.54 -31.70
N ALA A 256 12.92 -37.22 -30.89
CA ALA A 256 13.95 -36.26 -31.27
C ALA A 256 15.37 -36.79 -31.03
N ILE A 257 16.27 -36.58 -31.98
CA ILE A 257 17.70 -36.90 -31.82
C ILE A 257 18.39 -35.74 -31.10
N LEU A 258 18.56 -35.87 -29.79
CA LEU A 258 19.32 -34.93 -28.97
C LEU A 258 20.83 -35.18 -29.14
N SER A 259 21.62 -34.10 -29.24
CA SER A 259 23.07 -34.19 -29.17
C SER A 259 23.70 -33.28 -28.12
N GLY A 260 24.77 -33.76 -27.49
CA GLY A 260 25.63 -32.99 -26.60
C GLY A 260 26.90 -32.42 -27.28
N TYR A 261 26.98 -32.47 -28.61
CA TYR A 261 28.09 -31.96 -29.40
C TYR A 261 27.58 -31.17 -30.60
N LYS A 262 27.93 -29.89 -30.69
CA LYS A 262 27.40 -28.93 -31.67
C LYS A 262 27.84 -29.16 -33.11
N TYR A 263 29.10 -29.54 -33.34
CA TYR A 263 29.69 -29.57 -34.70
C TYR A 263 29.82 -30.97 -35.28
N PHE A 264 29.76 -31.05 -36.62
CA PHE A 264 30.18 -32.23 -37.40
C PHE A 264 31.38 -31.86 -38.27
N TYR A 265 32.60 -31.99 -37.72
CA TYR A 265 33.87 -31.81 -38.45
C TYR A 265 34.29 -33.08 -39.23
N THR A 266 33.42 -34.09 -39.28
CA THR A 266 33.69 -35.42 -39.82
C THR A 266 32.46 -35.91 -40.57
N SER A 267 32.67 -36.83 -41.51
CA SER A 267 31.60 -37.50 -42.25
C SER A 267 30.81 -38.53 -41.43
N THR A 268 31.04 -38.60 -40.12
CA THR A 268 30.37 -39.51 -39.18
C THR A 268 30.00 -38.78 -37.90
N ALA A 269 28.81 -39.06 -37.37
CA ALA A 269 28.33 -38.55 -36.09
C ALA A 269 28.72 -39.49 -34.92
N ASN A 270 29.31 -38.96 -33.85
CA ASN A 270 29.74 -39.83 -32.74
C ASN A 270 28.55 -40.16 -31.82
N THR A 271 28.12 -41.43 -31.84
CA THR A 271 26.94 -41.92 -31.08
C THR A 271 27.04 -41.75 -29.57
N MET A 272 28.23 -41.54 -29.01
CA MET A 272 28.43 -41.18 -27.58
C MET A 272 27.72 -39.87 -27.20
N TYR A 273 27.61 -38.94 -28.14
CA TYR A 273 27.00 -37.64 -27.93
C TYR A 273 25.57 -37.57 -28.45
N HIS A 274 24.95 -38.69 -28.81
CA HIS A 274 23.59 -38.72 -29.35
C HIS A 274 22.70 -39.64 -28.53
N ARG A 275 21.42 -39.29 -28.47
CA ARG A 275 20.36 -40.14 -27.94
C ARG A 275 19.03 -39.74 -28.58
N VAL A 276 18.12 -40.68 -28.71
CA VAL A 276 16.74 -40.39 -29.10
C VAL A 276 15.95 -40.15 -27.82
N LEU A 277 15.21 -39.04 -27.74
CA LEU A 277 14.31 -38.72 -26.65
C LEU A 277 12.88 -38.76 -27.15
N GLU A 278 11.98 -39.26 -26.33
CA GLU A 278 10.53 -39.18 -26.51
C GLU A 278 9.97 -38.10 -25.59
N PHE A 279 9.15 -37.20 -26.11
CA PHE A 279 8.48 -36.17 -25.33
C PHE A 279 6.96 -36.22 -25.54
N ASP A 280 6.23 -35.93 -24.48
CA ASP A 280 4.89 -35.36 -24.58
C ASP A 280 5.04 -33.87 -24.96
N ILE A 281 4.45 -33.49 -26.09
CA ILE A 281 4.47 -32.12 -26.59
C ILE A 281 3.07 -31.49 -26.68
N SER A 282 2.08 -32.13 -26.03
CA SER A 282 0.68 -31.68 -26.03
C SER A 282 0.56 -30.26 -25.43
N ASN A 283 1.38 -29.95 -24.43
CA ASN A 283 1.53 -28.60 -23.90
C ASN A 283 2.58 -27.79 -24.69
N GLU A 284 2.16 -26.69 -25.30
CA GLU A 284 3.02 -25.84 -26.14
C GLU A 284 4.11 -25.08 -25.37
N ASN A 285 4.01 -24.96 -24.05
CA ASN A 285 4.94 -24.21 -23.19
C ASN A 285 5.90 -25.12 -22.42
N GLU A 286 5.55 -26.40 -22.25
CA GLU A 286 6.32 -27.38 -21.51
C GLU A 286 6.30 -28.73 -22.21
N TRP A 287 7.49 -29.22 -22.58
CA TRP A 287 7.64 -30.57 -23.13
C TRP A 287 8.26 -31.48 -22.08
N VAL A 288 7.54 -32.56 -21.77
CA VAL A 288 7.93 -33.49 -20.71
C VAL A 288 8.54 -34.71 -21.36
N CYS A 289 9.80 -35.01 -21.01
CA CYS A 289 10.45 -36.20 -21.53
C CYS A 289 9.82 -37.46 -20.91
N ILE A 290 9.47 -38.42 -21.76
CA ILE A 290 8.85 -39.69 -21.37
C ILE A 290 9.93 -40.76 -21.21
N ASP A 291 10.80 -40.90 -22.22
CA ASP A 291 11.87 -41.91 -22.22
C ASP A 291 13.07 -41.51 -23.09
N SER A 292 14.17 -42.26 -22.98
CA SER A 292 15.39 -42.03 -23.76
C SER A 292 16.08 -43.30 -24.26
N PHE A 293 16.28 -43.36 -25.58
CA PHE A 293 16.72 -44.55 -26.29
C PHE A 293 18.10 -44.39 -26.93
N GLN A 294 18.88 -45.48 -26.92
CA GLN A 294 20.16 -45.55 -27.62
C GLN A 294 20.09 -46.57 -28.77
N PRO A 295 19.85 -46.14 -30.02
CA PRO A 295 19.82 -47.03 -31.19
C PRO A 295 21.10 -47.87 -31.31
N GLN A 296 20.96 -49.19 -31.41
CA GLN A 296 22.09 -50.13 -31.48
C GLN A 296 22.31 -50.71 -32.88
N GLY A 297 23.58 -50.91 -33.24
CA GLY A 297 23.98 -51.89 -34.27
C GLY A 297 24.16 -51.40 -35.72
N ASN A 298 24.02 -50.11 -36.02
CA ASN A 298 24.14 -49.60 -37.40
C ASN A 298 25.06 -48.37 -37.59
N GLY A 299 25.82 -47.99 -36.57
CA GLY A 299 26.75 -46.86 -36.64
C GLY A 299 26.12 -45.55 -36.20
N ASP A 300 26.59 -44.45 -36.78
CA ASP A 300 26.11 -43.09 -36.47
C ASP A 300 24.66 -42.86 -36.91
N TYR A 301 23.96 -41.89 -36.30
CA TYR A 301 22.60 -41.53 -36.70
C TYR A 301 22.35 -40.02 -36.60
N THR A 302 21.63 -39.46 -37.58
CA THR A 302 21.49 -38.01 -37.75
C THR A 302 20.13 -37.53 -38.24
N GLY A 303 19.27 -38.43 -38.71
CA GLY A 303 17.91 -38.10 -39.13
C GLY A 303 16.89 -39.11 -38.60
N ILE A 304 15.67 -38.66 -38.36
CA ILE A 304 14.57 -39.46 -37.82
C ILE A 304 13.26 -39.05 -38.49
N THR A 305 12.41 -40.02 -38.82
CA THR A 305 11.06 -39.80 -39.35
C THR A 305 10.14 -40.93 -38.89
N TYR A 306 8.84 -40.81 -39.15
CA TYR A 306 7.79 -41.71 -38.70
C TYR A 306 6.91 -42.11 -39.89
N ASP A 307 6.60 -43.40 -39.98
CA ASP A 307 5.60 -43.92 -40.92
C ASP A 307 4.28 -44.16 -40.17
N PRO A 308 3.27 -43.30 -40.35
CA PRO A 308 1.96 -43.44 -39.68
C PRO A 308 1.15 -44.64 -40.18
N VAL A 309 1.53 -45.28 -41.29
CA VAL A 309 0.80 -46.45 -41.81
C VAL A 309 1.30 -47.75 -41.18
N GLU A 310 2.62 -47.83 -40.97
CA GLU A 310 3.28 -49.00 -40.41
C GLU A 310 3.57 -48.84 -38.91
N ASP A 311 3.18 -47.71 -38.31
CA ASP A 311 3.49 -47.31 -36.93
C ASP A 311 4.96 -47.54 -36.57
N THR A 312 5.84 -47.00 -37.41
CA THR A 312 7.28 -47.33 -37.40
C THR A 312 8.14 -46.09 -37.46
N ILE A 313 9.15 -46.02 -36.58
CA ILE A 313 10.15 -44.95 -36.56
C ILE A 313 11.34 -45.36 -37.44
N TRP A 314 11.73 -44.49 -38.36
CA TRP A 314 12.86 -44.70 -39.25
C TRP A 314 14.04 -43.80 -38.86
N ILE A 315 15.21 -44.39 -38.62
CA ILE A 315 16.43 -43.66 -38.28
C ILE A 315 17.46 -43.78 -39.40
N LEU A 316 18.00 -42.64 -39.82
CA LEU A 316 19.05 -42.54 -40.83
C LEU A 316 20.44 -42.72 -40.22
N HIS A 317 21.22 -43.63 -40.81
CA HIS A 317 22.62 -43.91 -40.48
C HIS A 317 23.56 -43.59 -41.67
N ASN A 318 24.51 -42.66 -41.50
CA ASN A 318 25.39 -42.21 -42.59
C ASN A 318 26.53 -43.20 -42.89
N GLN A 319 27.14 -43.79 -41.87
CA GLN A 319 28.28 -44.70 -41.99
C GLN A 319 27.99 -45.85 -42.95
N ASN A 320 26.78 -46.42 -42.86
CA ASN A 320 26.34 -47.53 -43.68
C ASN A 320 25.41 -47.11 -44.83
N ARG A 321 25.11 -45.81 -44.94
CA ARG A 321 24.11 -45.25 -45.87
C ARG A 321 22.80 -46.05 -45.85
N ARG A 322 22.25 -46.18 -44.64
CA ARG A 322 21.13 -47.06 -44.32
C ARG A 322 20.08 -46.28 -43.54
N ILE A 323 18.81 -46.49 -43.86
CA ILE A 323 17.66 -46.08 -43.06
C ILE A 323 17.10 -47.35 -42.42
N GLN A 324 16.99 -47.38 -41.10
CA GLN A 324 16.64 -48.56 -40.31
C GLN A 324 15.32 -48.33 -39.57
N SER A 325 14.42 -49.33 -39.58
CA SER A 325 13.19 -49.25 -38.79
C SER A 325 13.41 -49.58 -37.32
N TYR A 326 12.60 -48.95 -36.48
CA TYR A 326 12.51 -49.14 -35.03
C TYR A 326 11.03 -49.06 -34.60
N THR A 327 10.67 -49.81 -33.57
CA THR A 327 9.32 -49.85 -32.98
C THR A 327 9.45 -49.81 -31.46
N VAL A 328 8.49 -49.20 -30.79
CA VAL A 328 8.41 -49.22 -29.32
C VAL A 328 7.66 -50.49 -28.90
N SER A 329 8.26 -51.29 -28.04
CA SER A 329 7.65 -52.50 -27.51
C SER A 329 6.54 -52.15 -26.51
N ALA A 330 5.68 -53.12 -26.19
CA ALA A 330 4.66 -52.95 -25.14
C ALA A 330 5.26 -52.70 -23.73
N THR A 331 6.57 -52.94 -23.54
CA THR A 331 7.30 -52.63 -22.31
C THR A 331 7.99 -51.26 -22.34
N GLY A 332 7.84 -50.50 -23.43
CA GLY A 332 8.49 -49.20 -23.63
C GLY A 332 9.89 -49.28 -24.25
N ASP A 333 10.37 -50.46 -24.64
CA ASP A 333 11.71 -50.60 -25.20
C ASP A 333 11.76 -50.22 -26.68
N PHE A 334 12.77 -49.43 -27.08
CA PHE A 334 12.98 -49.06 -28.48
C PHE A 334 13.74 -50.14 -29.24
N GLU A 335 12.99 -51.02 -29.90
CA GLU A 335 13.50 -52.20 -30.57
C GLU A 335 13.82 -51.95 -32.05
N ARG A 336 14.93 -52.55 -32.53
CA ARG A 336 15.31 -52.45 -33.94
C ARG A 336 14.49 -53.44 -34.77
N GLY A 337 13.76 -52.93 -35.75
CA GLY A 337 12.99 -53.73 -36.70
C GLY A 337 13.85 -54.46 -37.76
N ASP A 338 13.22 -55.34 -38.52
CA ASP A 338 13.89 -56.15 -39.56
C ASP A 338 14.05 -55.42 -40.90
N GLN A 339 13.28 -54.36 -41.14
CA GLN A 339 13.27 -53.64 -42.40
C GLN A 339 14.34 -52.56 -42.47
N TYR A 340 14.90 -52.35 -43.66
CA TYR A 340 15.85 -51.29 -43.90
C TYR A 340 15.94 -50.92 -45.38
N PHE A 341 16.39 -49.70 -45.62
CA PHE A 341 16.68 -49.17 -46.95
C PHE A 341 18.13 -48.67 -47.04
N THR A 342 18.72 -48.70 -48.23
CA THR A 342 20.07 -48.18 -48.50
C THR A 342 20.04 -47.14 -49.62
N PHE A 343 20.90 -46.13 -49.53
CA PHE A 343 20.97 -45.02 -50.49
C PHE A 343 22.43 -44.77 -50.89
N GLN A 344 22.86 -45.15 -52.09
CA GLN A 344 24.27 -45.01 -52.51
C GLN A 344 24.37 -44.49 -53.93
N THR A 345 25.27 -43.53 -54.16
CA THR A 345 25.52 -42.92 -55.48
C THR A 345 27.02 -42.79 -55.74
N SER A 346 27.39 -42.53 -57.00
CA SER A 346 28.78 -42.26 -57.38
C SER A 346 29.19 -40.83 -57.00
N THR A 347 30.49 -40.62 -56.77
CA THR A 347 31.08 -39.33 -56.37
C THR A 347 30.87 -38.19 -57.38
N SER A 348 30.55 -38.51 -58.64
CA SER A 348 30.26 -37.53 -59.69
C SER A 348 28.76 -37.32 -59.94
N SER A 349 27.90 -37.91 -59.12
CA SER A 349 26.45 -37.80 -59.29
C SER A 349 25.92 -36.46 -58.80
N ILE A 350 24.71 -36.11 -59.22
CA ILE A 350 23.99 -34.93 -58.72
C ILE A 350 23.38 -35.16 -57.33
N TRP A 351 23.39 -36.39 -56.82
CA TRP A 351 22.75 -36.81 -55.56
C TRP A 351 23.81 -37.02 -54.49
N GLN A 352 23.90 -36.04 -53.60
CA GLN A 352 24.88 -35.91 -52.53
C GLN A 352 24.62 -36.89 -51.37
N CYS A 353 23.36 -37.22 -51.03
CA CYS A 353 23.08 -38.12 -49.90
C CYS A 353 23.81 -39.48 -50.00
N GLY A 354 23.91 -40.02 -51.22
CA GLY A 354 24.51 -41.32 -51.48
C GLY A 354 26.03 -41.32 -51.65
N VAL A 355 26.69 -40.15 -51.66
CA VAL A 355 28.13 -40.02 -51.90
C VAL A 355 28.91 -40.41 -50.65
N THR A 356 30.06 -41.08 -50.85
CA THR A 356 30.95 -41.42 -49.73
C THR A 356 31.58 -40.17 -49.11
N ASN A 357 31.57 -40.11 -47.77
CA ASN A 357 32.01 -38.98 -46.94
C ASN A 357 31.08 -37.75 -46.91
N GLN A 358 29.85 -37.87 -47.41
CA GLN A 358 28.80 -36.86 -47.22
C GLN A 358 27.77 -37.37 -46.20
N GLN A 359 27.02 -36.44 -45.61
CA GLN A 359 26.03 -36.73 -44.57
C GLN A 359 24.65 -36.25 -44.96
N ALA A 360 23.63 -37.08 -44.68
CA ALA A 360 22.26 -36.63 -44.56
C ALA A 360 22.01 -36.13 -43.13
N ARG A 361 21.31 -35.01 -43.02
CA ARG A 361 21.19 -34.17 -41.81
C ARG A 361 19.76 -33.84 -41.42
N GLY A 362 18.82 -34.36 -42.19
CA GLY A 362 17.39 -34.32 -41.93
C GLY A 362 16.74 -35.42 -42.76
N LEU A 363 15.75 -36.09 -42.18
CA LEU A 363 15.01 -37.17 -42.81
C LEU A 363 13.51 -36.88 -42.67
N GLU A 364 12.80 -36.97 -43.77
CA GLU A 364 11.35 -36.99 -43.78
C GLU A 364 10.87 -38.09 -44.73
N MET A 365 9.64 -38.58 -44.59
CA MET A 365 9.12 -39.59 -45.49
C MET A 365 7.67 -39.39 -45.90
N ASN A 366 7.31 -40.09 -46.97
CA ASN A 366 5.96 -40.59 -47.14
C ASN A 366 6.02 -42.07 -47.48
N GLN A 367 4.86 -42.71 -47.57
CA GLN A 367 4.72 -44.14 -47.87
C GLN A 367 5.61 -44.65 -49.03
N THR A 368 5.94 -43.81 -50.01
CA THR A 368 6.66 -44.19 -51.24
C THR A 368 8.08 -43.64 -51.36
N HIS A 369 8.45 -42.59 -50.61
CA HIS A 369 9.71 -41.87 -50.78
C HIS A 369 10.29 -41.42 -49.44
N PHE A 370 11.62 -41.38 -49.38
CA PHE A 370 12.36 -40.65 -48.35
C PHE A 370 12.87 -39.32 -48.91
N PHE A 371 12.74 -38.26 -48.14
CA PHE A 371 13.23 -36.94 -48.43
C PHE A 371 14.37 -36.63 -47.46
N MET A 372 15.49 -36.16 -47.99
CA MET A 372 16.68 -35.97 -47.17
C MET A 372 17.29 -34.60 -47.43
N ARG A 373 17.76 -33.95 -46.36
CA ARG A 373 18.64 -32.79 -46.42
C ARG A 373 20.08 -33.27 -46.37
N CYS A 374 20.84 -33.03 -47.43
CA CYS A 374 22.14 -33.67 -47.63
C CYS A 374 23.25 -32.67 -47.88
N GLN A 375 24.39 -32.92 -47.25
CA GLN A 375 25.58 -32.09 -47.36
C GLN A 375 26.17 -32.16 -48.77
N ASP A 376 26.28 -31.02 -49.44
CA ASP A 376 26.92 -30.90 -50.76
C ASP A 376 28.43 -30.59 -50.62
N GLY A 377 29.24 -31.64 -50.74
CA GLY A 377 30.70 -31.56 -50.62
C GLY A 377 31.21 -31.60 -49.17
N ASN A 378 32.18 -30.75 -48.84
CA ASN A 378 32.82 -30.73 -47.51
C ASN A 378 32.10 -29.75 -46.57
N TYR A 379 32.20 -29.94 -45.25
CA TYR A 379 31.55 -29.08 -44.25
C TYR A 379 32.05 -27.62 -44.31
N TYR A 380 33.24 -27.38 -44.84
CA TYR A 380 33.75 -26.03 -45.12
C TYR A 380 33.03 -25.31 -46.26
N ASN A 381 32.33 -26.02 -47.16
CA ASN A 381 31.68 -25.42 -48.32
C ASN A 381 30.37 -24.71 -47.96
N ASP A 382 29.82 -24.99 -46.79
CA ASP A 382 28.57 -24.44 -46.27
C ASP A 382 27.36 -24.56 -47.24
N ARG A 383 27.11 -25.77 -47.78
CA ARG A 383 26.03 -26.03 -48.76
C ARG A 383 25.35 -27.37 -48.51
N ASP A 384 24.03 -27.36 -48.65
CA ASP A 384 23.19 -28.55 -48.61
C ASP A 384 22.36 -28.68 -49.91
N GLN A 385 21.73 -29.84 -50.07
CA GLN A 385 20.81 -30.17 -51.14
C GLN A 385 19.66 -30.99 -50.59
N LEU A 386 18.42 -30.68 -51.00
CA LEU A 386 17.27 -31.53 -50.76
C LEU A 386 17.13 -32.52 -51.89
N GLU A 387 16.92 -33.79 -51.54
CA GLU A 387 16.80 -34.90 -52.46
C GLU A 387 15.62 -35.81 -52.09
N SER A 388 14.99 -36.39 -53.10
CA SER A 388 13.92 -37.36 -52.96
C SER A 388 14.41 -38.72 -53.45
N TRP A 389 14.07 -39.77 -52.70
CA TRP A 389 14.55 -41.13 -52.91
C TRP A 389 13.39 -42.11 -52.83
N GLY A 390 13.00 -42.67 -53.97
CA GLY A 390 11.85 -43.57 -54.10
C GLY A 390 12.13 -45.00 -53.63
N ARG A 391 11.12 -45.60 -53.00
CA ARG A 391 11.03 -47.04 -52.68
C ARG A 391 10.63 -47.79 -53.96
N SER A 392 11.38 -48.82 -54.32
CA SER A 392 11.09 -49.61 -55.54
C SER A 392 10.64 -51.03 -55.20
N GLY A 393 9.34 -51.21 -54.99
CA GLY A 393 8.75 -52.52 -54.68
C GLY A 393 9.39 -53.13 -53.43
N SER A 394 9.87 -54.37 -53.51
CA SER A 394 10.55 -55.05 -52.40
C SER A 394 12.07 -54.80 -52.33
N ALA A 395 12.61 -53.89 -53.15
CA ALA A 395 14.04 -53.60 -53.15
C ALA A 395 14.42 -52.75 -51.93
N VAL A 396 15.51 -53.13 -51.25
CA VAL A 396 16.08 -52.35 -50.15
C VAL A 396 16.87 -51.14 -50.65
N ALA A 397 17.29 -51.11 -51.91
CA ALA A 397 18.01 -49.97 -52.47
C ALA A 397 17.03 -48.90 -52.95
N LEU A 398 17.20 -47.67 -52.47
CA LEU A 398 16.40 -46.52 -52.89
C LEU A 398 16.85 -45.99 -54.25
N ILE A 399 15.89 -45.45 -55.01
CA ILE A 399 16.14 -44.84 -56.33
C ILE A 399 16.12 -43.32 -56.18
N PRO A 400 17.22 -42.61 -56.46
CA PRO A 400 17.24 -41.16 -56.35
C PRO A 400 16.49 -40.50 -57.52
N GLU A 401 15.68 -39.48 -57.21
CA GLU A 401 14.89 -38.72 -58.17
C GLU A 401 15.65 -37.50 -58.72
N ASN A 402 15.38 -37.10 -59.97
CA ASN A 402 16.09 -35.97 -60.60
C ASN A 402 15.74 -34.59 -59.99
N THR A 403 14.65 -34.51 -59.24
CA THR A 403 14.20 -33.26 -58.60
C THR A 403 15.03 -33.00 -57.36
N VAL A 404 15.93 -32.03 -57.44
CA VAL A 404 16.83 -31.67 -56.35
C VAL A 404 16.86 -30.15 -56.12
N ARG A 405 17.14 -29.73 -54.88
CA ARG A 405 17.18 -28.31 -54.52
C ARG A 405 18.41 -27.96 -53.70
N SER A 406 19.31 -27.16 -54.27
CA SER A 406 20.46 -26.64 -53.53
C SER A 406 20.06 -25.55 -52.52
N ILE A 407 20.71 -25.56 -51.36
CA ILE A 407 20.62 -24.59 -50.27
C ILE A 407 22.04 -24.04 -50.00
N SER A 408 22.18 -22.72 -49.91
CA SER A 408 23.47 -22.04 -49.78
C SER A 408 24.02 -22.00 -48.35
N SER A 409 23.59 -22.92 -47.49
CA SER A 409 24.01 -23.06 -46.10
C SER A 409 23.78 -24.50 -45.65
N LEU A 410 24.62 -24.98 -44.73
CA LEU A 410 24.31 -26.21 -44.00
C LEU A 410 23.10 -25.99 -43.09
N GLY A 411 22.51 -27.08 -42.60
CA GLY A 411 21.53 -27.03 -41.52
C GLY A 411 21.16 -28.41 -40.99
N TYR A 412 20.09 -28.44 -40.21
CA TYR A 412 19.63 -29.61 -39.47
C TYR A 412 18.13 -29.78 -39.61
N GLY A 413 17.72 -31.04 -39.65
CA GLY A 413 16.35 -31.50 -39.70
C GLY A 413 15.62 -31.22 -41.01
N LEU A 414 14.56 -31.99 -41.22
CA LEU A 414 13.60 -31.79 -42.29
C LEU A 414 12.26 -32.27 -41.75
N PHE A 415 11.28 -31.37 -41.63
CA PHE A 415 10.00 -31.69 -41.01
C PHE A 415 8.85 -31.36 -41.96
N TYR A 416 7.85 -32.22 -42.06
CA TYR A 416 6.61 -31.96 -42.79
C TYR A 416 5.56 -31.33 -41.86
N ASP A 417 5.18 -30.07 -42.13
CA ASP A 417 4.24 -29.32 -41.28
C ASP A 417 2.75 -29.55 -41.58
N GLY A 418 2.41 -30.65 -42.27
CA GLY A 418 1.06 -30.90 -42.79
C GLY A 418 0.78 -30.22 -44.14
N ARG A 419 1.66 -29.35 -44.63
CA ARG A 419 1.52 -28.69 -45.95
C ARG A 419 2.82 -28.69 -46.76
N ARG A 420 3.95 -28.40 -46.12
CA ARG A 420 5.25 -28.10 -46.70
C ARG A 420 6.36 -28.77 -45.89
N PHE A 421 7.53 -28.92 -46.51
CA PHE A 421 8.75 -29.26 -45.78
C PHE A 421 9.37 -27.99 -45.21
N ILE A 422 9.71 -28.02 -43.94
CA ILE A 422 10.36 -26.92 -43.23
C ILE A 422 11.75 -27.32 -42.77
N THR A 423 12.69 -26.38 -42.86
CA THR A 423 14.06 -26.58 -42.43
C THR A 423 14.74 -25.24 -42.16
N VAL A 424 15.84 -25.25 -41.40
CA VAL A 424 16.54 -24.02 -40.99
C VAL A 424 18.03 -24.14 -41.25
N ASP A 425 18.65 -23.05 -41.68
CA ASP A 425 20.10 -23.00 -41.88
C ASP A 425 20.84 -22.94 -40.54
N SER A 426 21.96 -23.67 -40.47
CA SER A 426 22.99 -23.61 -39.45
C SER A 426 24.35 -23.76 -40.12
N GLY A 427 25.06 -22.66 -40.31
CA GLY A 427 26.32 -22.61 -41.04
C GLY A 427 27.55 -23.14 -40.26
N TYR A 428 28.61 -23.41 -41.02
CA TYR A 428 29.90 -23.88 -40.49
C TYR A 428 30.88 -22.74 -40.13
N SER A 429 30.94 -21.67 -40.94
CA SER A 429 31.91 -20.57 -40.76
C SER A 429 31.22 -19.21 -40.54
N THR A 430 31.61 -18.51 -39.47
CA THR A 430 31.00 -17.28 -38.92
C THR A 430 31.03 -16.02 -39.81
N TRP A 431 31.38 -16.08 -41.10
CA TRP A 431 31.81 -14.87 -41.82
C TRP A 431 31.00 -14.49 -43.06
N SER A 432 30.05 -15.30 -43.54
CA SER A 432 29.30 -14.95 -44.77
C SER A 432 27.86 -15.45 -44.92
N SER A 433 27.35 -16.33 -44.05
CA SER A 433 25.96 -16.81 -44.14
C SER A 433 25.02 -16.05 -43.20
N SER A 434 23.97 -15.47 -43.76
CA SER A 434 22.79 -15.02 -43.03
C SER A 434 21.83 -16.21 -42.93
N PRO A 435 21.70 -16.88 -41.77
CA PRO A 435 20.87 -18.07 -41.64
C PRO A 435 19.42 -17.74 -41.97
N SER A 436 18.73 -18.67 -42.62
CA SER A 436 17.35 -18.52 -43.01
C SER A 436 16.52 -19.74 -42.61
N TYR A 437 15.26 -19.50 -42.29
CA TYR A 437 14.20 -20.48 -42.24
C TYR A 437 13.60 -20.64 -43.64
N HIS A 438 13.28 -21.88 -44.03
CA HIS A 438 12.78 -22.21 -45.35
C HIS A 438 11.54 -23.09 -45.28
N GLU A 439 10.56 -22.79 -46.15
CA GLU A 439 9.45 -23.69 -46.47
C GLU A 439 9.53 -24.10 -47.95
N PHE A 440 9.41 -25.40 -48.20
CA PHE A 440 9.48 -26.02 -49.51
C PHE A 440 8.22 -26.82 -49.84
N GLY A 441 7.76 -26.76 -51.10
CA GLY A 441 6.64 -27.56 -51.57
C GLY A 441 6.93 -29.06 -51.57
N THR A 442 5.89 -29.86 -51.37
CA THR A 442 5.96 -31.33 -51.20
C THR A 442 5.50 -32.10 -52.44
N SER A 443 4.88 -31.43 -53.43
CA SER A 443 4.05 -32.03 -54.49
C SER A 443 2.78 -32.73 -54.01
N TRP A 444 2.44 -32.64 -52.72
CA TRP A 444 1.22 -33.20 -52.17
C TRP A 444 0.11 -32.16 -52.13
N GLN A 445 -1.12 -32.63 -52.24
CA GLN A 445 -2.30 -31.79 -52.15
C GLN A 445 -2.60 -31.47 -50.69
N TYR A 446 -2.77 -30.19 -50.35
CA TYR A 446 -3.14 -29.75 -48.99
C TYR A 446 -4.35 -28.80 -49.02
N LYS A 447 -5.03 -28.67 -47.88
CA LYS A 447 -6.23 -27.84 -47.70
C LYS A 447 -5.86 -26.36 -47.51
N THR A 448 -6.57 -25.45 -48.18
CA THR A 448 -6.19 -24.01 -48.19
C THR A 448 -7.23 -23.05 -47.64
N THR A 449 -8.42 -22.95 -48.24
CA THR A 449 -9.41 -21.92 -47.87
C THR A 449 -10.42 -22.50 -46.88
N PRO A 450 -10.38 -22.12 -45.60
CA PRO A 450 -11.41 -22.51 -44.65
C PRO A 450 -12.75 -21.83 -44.99
N ALA A 451 -13.86 -22.53 -44.73
CA ALA A 451 -15.20 -22.00 -44.90
C ALA A 451 -15.48 -20.97 -43.81
N PRO A 452 -15.91 -19.74 -44.15
CA PRO A 452 -16.37 -18.80 -43.14
C PRO A 452 -17.70 -19.28 -42.55
N GLY A 453 -17.86 -19.18 -41.24
CA GLY A 453 -19.13 -19.47 -40.59
C GLY A 453 -18.99 -19.91 -39.14
N THR A 454 -19.94 -20.75 -38.71
CA THR A 454 -19.95 -21.34 -37.39
C THR A 454 -20.04 -22.85 -37.54
N THR A 455 -19.10 -23.55 -36.93
CA THR A 455 -19.10 -25.02 -36.85
C THR A 455 -18.90 -25.46 -35.42
N THR A 456 -19.35 -26.68 -35.11
CA THR A 456 -19.34 -27.21 -33.75
C THR A 456 -18.63 -28.56 -33.73
N TRP A 457 -17.84 -28.77 -32.69
CA TRP A 457 -17.21 -30.02 -32.32
C TRP A 457 -17.78 -30.49 -30.99
N PHE A 458 -18.16 -31.77 -30.90
CA PHE A 458 -18.58 -32.40 -29.65
C PHE A 458 -17.49 -33.35 -29.19
N GLY A 459 -17.06 -33.18 -27.93
CA GLY A 459 -16.13 -34.08 -27.28
C GLY A 459 -16.79 -35.41 -26.86
N PRO A 460 -15.99 -36.34 -26.33
CA PRO A 460 -16.49 -37.60 -25.79
C PRO A 460 -17.39 -37.39 -24.56
N VAL A 461 -18.28 -38.36 -24.32
CA VAL A 461 -19.10 -38.39 -23.10
C VAL A 461 -18.34 -39.13 -22.00
N ILE A 462 -18.15 -38.46 -20.87
CA ILE A 462 -17.51 -39.00 -19.68
C ILE A 462 -18.62 -39.43 -18.71
N GLU A 463 -18.73 -40.74 -18.46
CA GLU A 463 -19.70 -41.30 -17.52
C GLU A 463 -19.10 -41.39 -16.11
N THR A 464 -19.80 -40.86 -15.11
CA THR A 464 -19.38 -40.88 -13.70
C THR A 464 -20.35 -41.69 -12.82
N PRO A 465 -19.87 -42.28 -11.71
CA PRO A 465 -20.75 -43.03 -10.80
C PRO A 465 -21.74 -42.12 -10.05
N ASP A 466 -21.30 -40.92 -9.70
CA ASP A 466 -22.05 -39.88 -8.98
C ASP A 466 -22.18 -38.61 -9.83
N ASP A 467 -23.09 -37.71 -9.45
CA ASP A 467 -23.37 -36.52 -10.24
C ASP A 467 -22.17 -35.55 -10.21
N VAL A 468 -21.75 -35.07 -11.39
CA VAL A 468 -20.68 -34.08 -11.54
C VAL A 468 -21.21 -32.72 -11.06
N LEU A 469 -20.60 -32.19 -10.01
CA LEU A 469 -21.04 -30.97 -9.35
C LEU A 469 -20.35 -29.73 -9.92
N SER A 470 -19.08 -29.87 -10.30
CA SER A 470 -18.29 -28.78 -10.86
C SER A 470 -17.23 -29.28 -11.83
N VAL A 471 -16.83 -28.41 -12.75
CA VAL A 471 -15.79 -28.65 -13.74
C VAL A 471 -15.00 -27.38 -14.00
N ASN A 472 -13.69 -27.47 -14.03
CA ASN A 472 -12.78 -26.48 -14.57
C ASN A 472 -12.31 -27.00 -15.94
N MET A 473 -12.30 -26.10 -16.92
CA MET A 473 -11.90 -26.44 -18.28
C MET A 473 -10.76 -25.52 -18.71
N GLU A 474 -9.62 -26.11 -19.00
CA GLU A 474 -8.53 -25.44 -19.68
C GLU A 474 -8.61 -25.71 -21.17
N THR A 475 -8.35 -24.68 -21.97
CA THR A 475 -8.50 -24.77 -23.42
C THR A 475 -7.34 -24.09 -24.10
N LEU A 476 -6.89 -24.68 -25.22
CA LEU A 476 -5.94 -24.04 -26.11
C LEU A 476 -6.55 -23.89 -27.50
N TRP A 477 -6.52 -22.66 -28.00
CA TRP A 477 -7.02 -22.33 -29.32
C TRP A 477 -6.27 -21.14 -29.91
N SER A 478 -6.33 -21.00 -31.23
CA SER A 478 -5.74 -19.87 -31.96
C SER A 478 -6.68 -19.37 -33.05
N ALA A 479 -6.51 -18.11 -33.44
CA ALA A 479 -7.09 -17.56 -34.66
C ALA A 479 -6.19 -16.46 -35.24
N THR A 480 -6.18 -16.34 -36.56
CA THR A 480 -5.31 -15.38 -37.27
C THR A 480 -6.08 -14.17 -37.82
N SER A 481 -7.41 -14.23 -37.86
CA SER A 481 -8.28 -13.14 -38.31
C SER A 481 -9.01 -12.47 -37.15
N ILE A 482 -9.13 -11.14 -37.21
CA ILE A 482 -9.84 -10.35 -36.19
C ILE A 482 -11.32 -10.74 -36.18
N GLY A 483 -11.85 -11.08 -35.00
CA GLY A 483 -13.24 -11.46 -34.77
C GLY A 483 -13.49 -12.97 -34.80
N ASP A 484 -12.52 -13.77 -35.23
CA ASP A 484 -12.56 -15.22 -35.14
C ASP A 484 -12.31 -15.65 -33.69
N ARG A 485 -13.02 -16.68 -33.22
CA ARG A 485 -12.87 -17.22 -31.87
C ARG A 485 -13.37 -18.66 -31.72
N VAL A 486 -13.05 -19.29 -30.60
CA VAL A 486 -13.62 -20.57 -30.17
C VAL A 486 -14.38 -20.37 -28.87
N ASP A 487 -15.69 -20.66 -28.89
CA ASP A 487 -16.55 -20.61 -27.70
C ASP A 487 -16.75 -22.04 -27.17
N TYR A 488 -16.35 -22.31 -25.92
CA TYR A 488 -16.45 -23.62 -25.28
C TYR A 488 -17.65 -23.71 -24.36
N TRP A 489 -18.23 -24.91 -24.25
CA TRP A 489 -19.38 -25.19 -23.40
C TRP A 489 -19.25 -26.57 -22.77
N VAL A 490 -19.75 -26.70 -21.55
CA VAL A 490 -19.82 -27.95 -20.79
C VAL A 490 -21.24 -28.26 -20.36
N SER A 491 -21.54 -29.54 -20.14
CA SER A 491 -22.83 -30.04 -19.68
C SER A 491 -22.62 -31.29 -18.85
N ALA A 492 -23.27 -31.39 -17.68
CA ALA A 492 -23.24 -32.58 -16.83
C ALA A 492 -24.39 -33.58 -17.09
N ASP A 493 -25.26 -33.26 -18.06
CA ASP A 493 -26.48 -34.02 -18.39
C ASP A 493 -26.59 -34.31 -19.90
N ASN A 494 -25.44 -34.62 -20.51
CA ASN A 494 -25.31 -35.04 -21.90
C ASN A 494 -25.93 -34.05 -22.91
N GLY A 495 -25.77 -32.76 -22.63
CA GLY A 495 -26.14 -31.68 -23.52
C GLY A 495 -27.58 -31.19 -23.41
N THR A 496 -28.31 -31.56 -22.35
CA THR A 496 -29.65 -30.99 -22.08
C THR A 496 -29.54 -29.55 -21.60
N HIS A 497 -28.59 -29.27 -20.70
CA HIS A 497 -28.22 -27.93 -20.25
C HIS A 497 -26.74 -27.66 -20.53
N TRP A 498 -26.46 -26.58 -21.27
CA TRP A 498 -25.10 -26.15 -21.61
C TRP A 498 -24.72 -24.91 -20.83
N VAL A 499 -23.53 -24.91 -20.24
CA VAL A 499 -22.93 -23.76 -19.57
C VAL A 499 -21.71 -23.30 -20.38
N SER A 500 -21.61 -21.98 -20.59
CA SER A 500 -20.46 -21.40 -21.30
C SER A 500 -19.23 -21.48 -20.42
N VAL A 501 -18.08 -21.75 -21.04
CA VAL A 501 -16.80 -21.83 -20.36
C VAL A 501 -15.94 -20.64 -20.75
N GLU A 502 -15.31 -20.03 -19.75
CA GLU A 502 -14.10 -19.23 -19.92
C GLU A 502 -12.91 -20.08 -19.43
N SER A 503 -11.81 -20.12 -20.19
CA SER A 503 -10.67 -20.99 -19.86
C SER A 503 -10.15 -20.75 -18.43
N ASN A 504 -9.81 -21.83 -17.73
CA ASN A 504 -9.32 -21.81 -16.35
C ASN A 504 -10.33 -21.22 -15.35
N THR A 505 -11.63 -21.40 -15.63
CA THR A 505 -12.74 -20.97 -14.77
C THR A 505 -13.52 -22.20 -14.33
N THR A 506 -13.75 -22.32 -13.03
CA THR A 506 -14.60 -23.37 -12.49
C THR A 506 -16.07 -23.04 -12.73
N VAL A 507 -16.79 -24.01 -13.26
CA VAL A 507 -18.25 -23.99 -13.46
C VAL A 507 -18.88 -24.92 -12.45
N HIS A 508 -19.79 -24.40 -11.63
CA HIS A 508 -20.66 -25.20 -10.77
C HIS A 508 -22.01 -25.44 -11.47
N PHE A 509 -22.41 -26.70 -11.60
CA PHE A 509 -23.62 -27.06 -12.33
C PHE A 509 -24.88 -26.84 -11.50
N GLN A 510 -25.83 -26.04 -12.03
CA GLN A 510 -27.19 -25.94 -11.48
C GLN A 510 -28.01 -27.22 -11.69
N HIS A 511 -27.66 -28.00 -12.71
CA HIS A 511 -28.26 -29.28 -13.07
C HIS A 511 -27.15 -30.34 -13.13
N PRO A 512 -26.66 -30.81 -11.97
CA PRO A 512 -25.63 -31.84 -11.93
C PRO A 512 -26.19 -33.18 -12.43
N GLY A 513 -25.33 -34.01 -13.01
CA GLY A 513 -25.70 -35.30 -13.60
C GLY A 513 -24.47 -36.18 -13.85
N LYS A 514 -24.69 -37.38 -14.41
CA LYS A 514 -23.67 -38.44 -14.51
C LYS A 514 -22.94 -38.51 -15.85
N GLU A 515 -23.29 -37.64 -16.79
CA GLU A 515 -22.80 -37.67 -18.16
C GLU A 515 -22.21 -36.31 -18.51
N LEU A 516 -20.91 -36.13 -18.22
CA LEU A 516 -20.16 -34.92 -18.54
C LEU A 516 -19.77 -34.92 -20.01
N VAL A 517 -20.13 -33.87 -20.73
CA VAL A 517 -19.79 -33.66 -22.14
C VAL A 517 -19.44 -32.20 -22.37
N TRP A 518 -18.59 -31.94 -23.37
CA TRP A 518 -18.21 -30.60 -23.79
C TRP A 518 -18.39 -30.42 -25.30
N LYS A 519 -18.49 -29.17 -25.72
CA LYS A 519 -18.46 -28.80 -27.14
C LYS A 519 -17.67 -27.53 -27.36
N ALA A 520 -17.03 -27.43 -28.52
CA ALA A 520 -16.35 -26.24 -29.01
C ALA A 520 -17.09 -25.69 -30.22
N THR A 521 -17.39 -24.39 -30.24
CA THR A 521 -17.99 -23.71 -31.38
C THR A 521 -16.96 -22.80 -32.01
N LEU A 522 -16.49 -23.17 -33.20
CA LEU A 522 -15.53 -22.39 -33.97
C LEU A 522 -16.31 -21.35 -34.77
N ILE A 523 -15.94 -20.08 -34.59
CA ILE A 523 -16.61 -18.93 -35.21
C ILE A 523 -15.60 -18.18 -36.08
N GLY A 524 -15.97 -17.92 -37.32
CA GLY A 524 -15.13 -17.21 -38.28
C GLY A 524 -14.56 -18.13 -39.34
N SER A 525 -13.31 -17.91 -39.74
CA SER A 525 -12.65 -18.70 -40.81
C SER A 525 -11.31 -19.30 -40.40
N THR A 526 -10.66 -18.79 -39.37
CA THR A 526 -9.29 -19.16 -38.98
C THR A 526 -9.18 -19.67 -37.55
N ALA A 527 -10.31 -19.85 -36.86
CA ALA A 527 -10.35 -20.43 -35.52
C ALA A 527 -9.91 -21.91 -35.54
N VAL A 528 -9.06 -22.28 -34.60
CA VAL A 528 -8.46 -23.60 -34.44
C VAL A 528 -8.46 -23.95 -32.96
N SER A 529 -9.01 -25.09 -32.58
CA SER A 529 -8.88 -25.67 -31.25
C SER A 529 -7.83 -26.79 -31.30
N TRP A 530 -6.95 -26.86 -30.29
CA TRP A 530 -5.83 -27.81 -30.26
C TRP A 530 -6.03 -28.90 -29.21
N TRP A 531 -6.48 -28.51 -28.01
CA TRP A 531 -6.83 -29.46 -26.97
C TRP A 531 -7.78 -28.83 -25.95
N VAL A 532 -8.37 -29.72 -25.15
CA VAL A 532 -9.22 -29.39 -24.00
C VAL A 532 -8.79 -30.26 -22.82
N ASP A 533 -8.54 -29.65 -21.67
CA ASP A 533 -8.40 -30.36 -20.40
C ASP A 533 -9.60 -30.07 -19.50
N LEU A 534 -10.10 -31.10 -18.85
CA LEU A 534 -11.20 -31.01 -17.90
C LEU A 534 -10.76 -31.54 -16.55
N GLU A 535 -10.80 -30.71 -15.52
CA GLU A 535 -10.75 -31.13 -14.13
C GLU A 535 -12.18 -31.08 -13.58
N TYR A 536 -12.72 -32.20 -13.12
CA TYR A 536 -14.09 -32.27 -12.63
C TYR A 536 -14.21 -33.05 -11.33
N ALA A 537 -15.23 -32.72 -10.54
CA ALA A 537 -15.46 -33.35 -9.25
C ALA A 537 -16.95 -33.64 -9.00
N THR A 538 -17.17 -34.72 -8.26
CA THR A 538 -18.49 -35.14 -7.76
C THR A 538 -18.70 -34.79 -6.28
N GLU A 539 -17.70 -34.17 -5.64
CA GLU A 539 -17.70 -33.80 -4.22
C GLU A 539 -17.00 -32.45 -4.02
N TYR A 540 -17.37 -31.73 -2.96
CA TYR A 540 -16.69 -30.51 -2.49
C TYR A 540 -15.89 -30.79 -1.22
N GLU A 541 -14.87 -29.97 -0.97
CA GLU A 541 -14.14 -29.97 0.29
C GLU A 541 -15.06 -29.66 1.47
N SER A 542 -14.72 -30.15 2.66
CA SER A 542 -15.56 -29.98 3.86
C SER A 542 -15.39 -28.62 4.55
N SER A 543 -14.24 -27.96 4.35
CA SER A 543 -13.90 -26.67 4.94
C SER A 543 -12.82 -25.99 4.10
N GLY A 544 -12.91 -24.68 3.95
CA GLY A 544 -11.91 -23.89 3.24
C GLY A 544 -11.92 -22.43 3.69
N THR A 545 -10.83 -21.71 3.43
CA THR A 545 -10.70 -20.30 3.74
C THR A 545 -10.08 -19.53 2.57
N TRP A 546 -10.66 -18.37 2.28
CA TRP A 546 -10.12 -17.41 1.34
C TRP A 546 -9.76 -16.11 2.07
N ILE A 547 -8.60 -15.52 1.76
CA ILE A 547 -8.09 -14.29 2.38
C ILE A 547 -7.89 -13.22 1.33
N SER A 548 -8.43 -12.03 1.57
CA SER A 548 -8.29 -10.89 0.67
C SER A 548 -6.84 -10.40 0.56
N PRO A 549 -6.43 -9.82 -0.57
CA PRO A 549 -5.16 -9.09 -0.66
C PRO A 549 -5.05 -8.00 0.40
N ALA A 550 -3.82 -7.72 0.86
CA ALA A 550 -3.55 -6.59 1.74
C ALA A 550 -3.96 -5.25 1.11
N LYS A 551 -4.71 -4.44 1.87
CA LYS A 551 -5.10 -3.08 1.47
C LYS A 551 -4.57 -2.04 2.46
N PRO A 552 -3.44 -1.37 2.15
CA PRO A 552 -2.96 -0.28 2.97
C PRO A 552 -3.90 0.93 2.88
N THR A 553 -4.09 1.61 4.00
CA THR A 553 -4.89 2.82 4.17
C THR A 553 -4.00 4.01 4.51
N GLY A 554 -4.54 5.23 4.44
CA GLY A 554 -3.76 6.45 4.69
C GLY A 554 -3.40 6.65 6.16
N THR A 555 -4.27 6.18 7.05
CA THR A 555 -4.17 6.30 8.52
C THR A 555 -4.65 5.01 9.19
N LYS A 556 -4.53 4.91 10.51
CA LYS A 556 -5.04 3.74 11.25
C LYS A 556 -6.56 3.62 11.09
N VAL A 557 -7.03 2.39 10.94
CA VAL A 557 -8.46 2.07 10.78
C VAL A 557 -9.07 1.76 12.13
N GLY A 558 -10.14 2.49 12.47
CA GLY A 558 -10.85 2.31 13.73
C GLY A 558 -11.94 1.26 13.64
N LYS A 559 -12.73 1.26 12.57
CA LYS A 559 -13.85 0.34 12.44
C LYS A 559 -14.12 -0.07 11.00
N VAL A 560 -14.78 -1.20 10.86
CA VAL A 560 -15.20 -1.79 9.58
C VAL A 560 -16.63 -2.26 9.64
N ARG A 561 -17.26 -2.37 8.47
CA ARG A 561 -18.59 -2.95 8.27
C ARG A 561 -18.59 -3.78 6.99
N PRO A 562 -18.31 -5.08 7.07
CA PRO A 562 -18.44 -5.96 5.93
C PRO A 562 -19.91 -6.18 5.55
N VAL A 563 -20.17 -6.17 4.25
CA VAL A 563 -21.48 -6.45 3.65
C VAL A 563 -21.30 -7.51 2.59
N TRP A 564 -22.03 -8.61 2.68
CA TRP A 564 -21.93 -9.68 1.70
C TRP A 564 -23.29 -10.24 1.30
N VAL A 565 -23.33 -10.79 0.09
CA VAL A 565 -24.43 -11.61 -0.43
C VAL A 565 -23.90 -13.02 -0.57
N ALA A 566 -24.61 -13.96 0.03
CA ALA A 566 -24.26 -15.36 -0.01
C ALA A 566 -25.49 -16.25 0.09
N THR A 567 -25.39 -17.44 -0.48
CA THR A 567 -26.39 -18.50 -0.41
C THR A 567 -25.83 -19.67 0.41
N THR A 568 -26.56 -20.04 1.46
CA THR A 568 -26.23 -21.19 2.31
C THR A 568 -27.45 -22.11 2.44
N ASP A 569 -27.16 -23.40 2.57
CA ASP A 569 -28.11 -24.45 2.92
C ASP A 569 -27.95 -24.86 4.39
N ALA A 570 -28.89 -25.66 4.91
CA ALA A 570 -28.85 -26.16 6.29
C ALA A 570 -27.59 -26.98 6.64
N ALA A 571 -26.86 -27.47 5.65
CA ALA A 571 -25.63 -28.24 5.81
C ALA A 571 -24.35 -27.40 5.67
N THR A 572 -24.44 -26.13 5.29
CA THR A 572 -23.30 -25.26 4.96
C THR A 572 -23.29 -23.99 5.80
N ASP A 573 -22.12 -23.44 6.08
CA ASP A 573 -21.97 -22.18 6.83
C ASP A 573 -20.86 -21.30 6.25
N ILE A 574 -20.99 -19.98 6.45
CA ILE A 574 -20.01 -18.97 6.04
C ILE A 574 -19.74 -18.06 7.23
N THR A 575 -18.46 -17.88 7.54
CA THR A 575 -18.00 -16.92 8.54
C THR A 575 -17.03 -15.92 7.92
N VAL A 576 -17.13 -14.66 8.32
CA VAL A 576 -16.26 -13.58 7.85
C VAL A 576 -15.47 -13.03 9.03
N GLN A 577 -14.18 -12.85 8.84
CA GLN A 577 -13.28 -12.22 9.80
C GLN A 577 -12.59 -11.03 9.16
N VAL A 578 -12.23 -10.03 9.96
CA VAL A 578 -11.60 -8.78 9.53
C VAL A 578 -10.34 -8.52 10.34
N SER A 579 -9.38 -7.85 9.72
CA SER A 579 -8.09 -7.48 10.30
C SER A 579 -7.68 -6.10 9.79
N ASN A 580 -7.02 -5.30 10.62
CA ASN A 580 -6.38 -4.04 10.26
C ASN A 580 -4.84 -4.07 10.39
N ASP A 581 -4.27 -5.23 10.69
CA ASP A 581 -2.85 -5.46 10.96
C ASP A 581 -2.24 -6.54 10.03
N ASP A 582 -2.69 -6.54 8.77
CA ASP A 582 -2.24 -7.45 7.72
C ASP A 582 -2.46 -8.95 8.02
N GLY A 583 -3.47 -9.28 8.82
CA GLY A 583 -3.84 -10.65 9.20
C GLY A 583 -3.08 -11.20 10.41
N SER A 584 -2.41 -10.35 11.19
CA SER A 584 -1.74 -10.75 12.44
C SER A 584 -2.76 -11.05 13.54
N THR A 585 -3.85 -10.29 13.59
CA THR A 585 -5.01 -10.53 14.45
C THR A 585 -6.30 -10.50 13.64
N TRP A 586 -7.26 -11.34 14.03
CA TRP A 586 -8.53 -11.53 13.33
C TRP A 586 -9.71 -11.30 14.28
N GLN A 587 -10.66 -10.46 13.86
CA GLN A 587 -11.89 -10.20 14.59
C GLN A 587 -13.07 -10.79 13.82
N PRO A 588 -13.98 -11.54 14.47
CA PRO A 588 -15.19 -12.01 13.81
C PRO A 588 -16.09 -10.83 13.43
N ALA A 589 -16.69 -10.91 12.25
CA ALA A 589 -17.60 -9.88 11.75
C ALA A 589 -18.96 -10.48 11.39
N SER A 590 -20.01 -9.67 11.53
CA SER A 590 -21.39 -10.02 11.15
C SER A 590 -21.83 -9.19 9.95
N ASN A 591 -22.69 -9.77 9.11
CA ASN A 591 -23.14 -9.09 7.89
C ASN A 591 -23.89 -7.80 8.22
N LEU A 592 -23.54 -6.70 7.56
CA LEU A 592 -24.14 -5.37 7.78
C LEU A 592 -23.97 -4.82 9.21
N ALA A 593 -23.04 -5.36 10.00
CA ALA A 593 -22.76 -4.91 11.36
C ALA A 593 -21.36 -4.27 11.46
N GLU A 594 -21.23 -3.28 12.35
CA GLU A 594 -19.95 -2.61 12.61
C GLU A 594 -19.09 -3.43 13.58
N THR A 595 -17.81 -3.56 13.25
CA THR A 595 -16.79 -4.19 14.07
C THR A 595 -15.69 -3.16 14.33
N SER A 596 -15.47 -2.80 15.60
CA SER A 596 -14.42 -1.87 16.02
C SER A 596 -13.14 -2.61 16.39
N PHE A 597 -11.99 -2.04 16.03
CA PHE A 597 -10.68 -2.52 16.44
C PHE A 597 -10.24 -1.89 17.77
N SER A 598 -9.41 -2.62 18.51
CA SER A 598 -8.86 -2.16 19.79
C SER A 598 -7.95 -0.94 19.62
N THR A 599 -7.93 -0.07 20.63
CA THR A 599 -7.03 1.09 20.74
C THR A 599 -5.56 0.69 20.81
N ASP A 600 -5.25 -0.47 21.37
CA ASP A 600 -3.88 -0.92 21.66
C ASP A 600 -3.25 -1.72 20.51
N GLY A 601 -3.96 -1.85 19.38
CA GLY A 601 -3.55 -2.66 18.22
C GLY A 601 -4.01 -2.09 16.89
N ALA A 602 -4.28 -0.79 16.80
CA ALA A 602 -4.80 -0.17 15.59
C ALA A 602 -3.74 -0.13 14.48
N GLY A 603 -3.97 -0.91 13.43
CA GLY A 603 -3.15 -0.93 12.22
C GLY A 603 -3.79 -0.17 11.06
N ASN A 604 -3.06 -0.10 9.95
CA ASN A 604 -3.45 0.60 8.73
C ASN A 604 -3.46 -0.30 7.48
N VAL A 605 -3.46 -1.63 7.65
CA VAL A 605 -3.45 -2.59 6.54
C VAL A 605 -4.62 -3.54 6.70
N LEU A 606 -5.66 -3.33 5.88
CA LEU A 606 -6.88 -4.11 5.95
C LEU A 606 -6.75 -5.45 5.23
N ARG A 607 -7.30 -6.48 5.86
CA ARG A 607 -7.65 -7.77 5.25
C ARG A 607 -8.98 -8.27 5.79
N TYR A 608 -9.63 -9.15 5.04
CA TYR A 608 -10.73 -9.96 5.54
C TYR A 608 -10.58 -11.39 5.03
N ALA A 609 -11.07 -12.33 5.82
CA ALA A 609 -11.06 -13.76 5.53
C ALA A 609 -12.49 -14.27 5.48
N VAL A 610 -12.74 -15.17 4.54
CA VAL A 610 -14.02 -15.86 4.37
C VAL A 610 -13.75 -17.34 4.60
N THR A 611 -14.29 -17.89 5.68
CA THR A 611 -14.21 -19.32 5.98
C THR A 611 -15.55 -19.97 5.68
N MET A 612 -15.50 -21.01 4.85
CA MET A 612 -16.65 -21.78 4.38
C MET A 612 -16.58 -23.18 4.96
N THR A 613 -17.72 -23.74 5.36
CA THR A 613 -17.80 -25.13 5.83
C THR A 613 -19.03 -25.83 5.28
N SER A 614 -18.94 -27.14 5.09
CA SER A 614 -20.05 -28.01 4.71
C SER A 614 -20.00 -29.34 5.45
N THR A 615 -21.16 -29.82 5.89
CA THR A 615 -21.36 -31.16 6.46
C THR A 615 -21.91 -32.15 5.44
N ASP A 616 -22.20 -31.69 4.22
CA ASP A 616 -22.66 -32.50 3.08
C ASP A 616 -21.71 -32.29 1.90
N ARG A 617 -20.95 -33.33 1.56
CA ARG A 617 -19.95 -33.30 0.48
C ARG A 617 -20.53 -33.00 -0.90
N PHE A 618 -21.85 -33.05 -1.07
CA PHE A 618 -22.51 -32.71 -2.34
C PHE A 618 -23.00 -31.25 -2.41
N LYS A 619 -22.74 -30.45 -1.37
CA LYS A 619 -23.19 -29.07 -1.25
C LYS A 619 -22.07 -28.14 -0.85
N THR A 620 -22.06 -26.96 -1.44
CA THR A 620 -21.10 -25.90 -1.16
C THR A 620 -21.85 -24.59 -0.88
N PRO A 621 -21.44 -23.80 0.14
CA PRO A 621 -21.92 -22.44 0.28
C PRO A 621 -21.38 -21.58 -0.88
N ILE A 622 -22.15 -20.58 -1.29
CA ILE A 622 -21.79 -19.69 -2.41
C ILE A 622 -21.76 -18.26 -1.89
N MET A 623 -20.67 -17.54 -2.14
CA MET A 623 -20.56 -16.11 -1.86
C MET A 623 -20.46 -15.31 -3.16
N ASP A 624 -21.56 -14.65 -3.51
CA ASP A 624 -21.68 -13.85 -4.73
C ASP A 624 -20.84 -12.57 -4.66
N SER A 625 -20.81 -11.92 -3.49
CA SER A 625 -20.08 -10.68 -3.30
C SER A 625 -19.80 -10.35 -1.84
N LEU A 626 -18.70 -9.64 -1.60
CA LEU A 626 -18.36 -9.03 -0.31
C LEU A 626 -17.76 -7.64 -0.54
N GLU A 627 -18.32 -6.63 0.12
CA GLU A 627 -17.80 -5.27 0.18
C GLU A 627 -17.43 -4.93 1.64
N LEU A 628 -16.15 -4.64 1.87
CA LEU A 628 -15.67 -4.21 3.18
C LEU A 628 -15.72 -2.69 3.25
N PHE A 629 -16.68 -2.14 3.99
CA PHE A 629 -16.64 -0.73 4.36
C PHE A 629 -15.68 -0.52 5.53
N TYR A 630 -14.91 0.56 5.52
CA TYR A 630 -13.99 0.91 6.59
C TYR A 630 -14.00 2.41 6.86
N GLU A 631 -13.68 2.78 8.09
CA GLU A 631 -13.53 4.18 8.50
C GLU A 631 -12.13 4.37 9.11
N GLU A 632 -11.35 5.27 8.49
CA GLU A 632 -10.01 5.66 8.93
C GLU A 632 -10.02 7.13 9.40
N GLY A 633 -8.87 7.73 9.68
CA GLY A 633 -8.79 9.15 10.01
C GLY A 633 -9.20 9.47 11.44
N TYR A 634 -8.88 8.58 12.37
CA TYR A 634 -9.04 8.80 13.80
C TYR A 634 -7.76 9.38 14.42
N PRO A 635 -7.85 10.22 15.46
CA PRO A 635 -6.68 10.78 16.11
C PRO A 635 -5.80 9.68 16.75
N ASP A 636 -4.55 9.61 16.30
CA ASP A 636 -3.51 8.80 16.92
C ASP A 636 -2.59 9.69 17.75
N ARG A 637 -2.31 9.31 19.00
CA ARG A 637 -1.42 10.03 19.91
C ARG A 637 -1.71 11.53 20.00
N PRO A 638 -2.93 11.91 20.43
CA PRO A 638 -3.27 13.32 20.65
C PRO A 638 -2.32 13.96 21.67
N ARG A 639 -2.08 15.26 21.52
CA ARG A 639 -1.18 16.07 22.33
C ARG A 639 -1.80 17.44 22.60
N ILE A 640 -1.50 17.99 23.76
CA ILE A 640 -1.91 19.33 24.18
C ILE A 640 -0.66 20.15 24.49
N ASP A 641 -0.64 21.37 23.98
CA ASP A 641 0.31 22.44 24.27
C ASP A 641 -0.49 23.60 24.89
N VAL A 642 -0.18 23.95 26.14
CA VAL A 642 -0.80 25.04 26.87
C VAL A 642 0.01 26.30 26.62
N GLY A 643 -0.63 27.33 26.07
CA GLY A 643 0.03 28.59 25.73
C GLY A 643 0.44 28.73 24.26
N ASP A 644 0.36 27.66 23.45
CA ASP A 644 0.79 27.62 22.05
C ASP A 644 2.25 28.09 21.90
N ASP A 645 3.10 27.63 22.82
CA ASP A 645 4.50 28.03 22.92
C ASP A 645 5.45 27.10 22.15
N GLY A 646 4.91 25.99 21.63
CA GLY A 646 5.60 24.96 20.87
C GLY A 646 6.08 23.77 21.71
N THR A 647 5.84 23.79 23.02
CA THR A 647 6.13 22.71 23.96
C THR A 647 4.83 21.98 24.29
N PHE A 648 4.81 20.66 24.08
CA PHE A 648 3.65 19.86 24.49
C PHE A 648 3.75 19.52 25.97
N ASP A 649 2.71 19.81 26.73
CA ASP A 649 2.61 19.54 28.17
C ASP A 649 1.97 18.20 28.47
N TRP A 650 1.26 17.63 27.48
CA TRP A 650 0.63 16.33 27.58
C TRP A 650 0.66 15.62 26.21
N GLU A 651 1.16 14.39 26.16
CA GLU A 651 1.27 13.59 24.93
C GLU A 651 0.80 12.16 25.16
N SER A 652 -0.29 11.77 24.50
CA SER A 652 -0.84 10.42 24.59
C SER A 652 -0.05 9.39 23.78
N ILE A 653 -0.07 8.13 24.23
CA ILE A 653 0.37 6.98 23.44
C ILE A 653 -0.79 6.20 22.77
N LEU A 654 -2.04 6.56 23.07
CA LEU A 654 -3.24 5.84 22.64
C LEU A 654 -3.79 6.31 21.30
N PHE A 655 -4.61 5.45 20.69
CA PHE A 655 -5.40 5.72 19.50
C PHE A 655 -6.86 5.95 19.88
N LEU A 656 -7.43 7.11 19.56
CA LEU A 656 -8.79 7.48 19.96
C LEU A 656 -9.84 7.08 18.90
N ASN A 657 -10.27 5.82 18.95
CA ASN A 657 -11.28 5.23 18.08
C ASN A 657 -12.69 5.32 18.69
N GLU A 658 -13.26 6.52 18.75
CA GLU A 658 -14.52 6.78 19.50
C GLU A 658 -14.41 6.50 21.01
N SER A 659 -13.18 6.31 21.49
CA SER A 659 -12.84 6.24 22.89
C SER A 659 -12.56 7.64 23.44
N ALA A 660 -12.58 7.73 24.77
CA ALA A 660 -12.22 8.92 25.52
C ALA A 660 -11.09 8.60 26.51
N ILE A 661 -10.28 9.61 26.81
CA ILE A 661 -9.19 9.55 27.78
C ILE A 661 -9.24 10.80 28.67
N ASP A 662 -8.95 10.62 29.95
CA ASP A 662 -8.80 11.72 30.90
C ASP A 662 -7.39 12.27 30.84
N VAL A 663 -7.29 13.60 30.80
CA VAL A 663 -6.08 14.38 30.69
C VAL A 663 -5.88 15.12 31.99
N SER A 664 -4.78 14.86 32.67
CA SER A 664 -4.31 15.60 33.85
C SER A 664 -2.81 15.36 34.08
N ASP A 665 -2.22 16.06 35.04
CA ASP A 665 -0.85 15.78 35.48
C ASP A 665 -0.70 14.43 36.20
N ASP A 666 -1.81 13.78 36.55
CA ASP A 666 -1.83 12.43 37.14
C ASP A 666 -1.91 11.31 36.08
N SER A 667 -1.93 11.62 34.77
CA SER A 667 -1.98 10.59 33.71
C SER A 667 -0.79 9.59 33.82
N GLU A 668 -1.06 8.29 33.67
CA GLU A 668 -0.05 7.25 33.90
C GLU A 668 0.96 7.13 32.74
N VAL A 669 2.25 7.32 33.03
CA VAL A 669 3.34 7.20 32.05
C VAL A 669 3.51 5.76 31.57
N GLY A 670 3.50 5.57 30.25
CA GLY A 670 3.60 4.27 29.59
C GLY A 670 2.27 3.52 29.46
N VAL A 671 1.17 4.10 29.95
CA VAL A 671 -0.20 3.59 29.76
C VAL A 671 -1.02 4.62 28.97
N ASP A 672 -1.11 5.84 29.48
CA ASP A 672 -1.90 6.92 28.87
C ASP A 672 -1.02 7.87 28.06
N VAL A 673 0.17 8.17 28.58
CA VAL A 673 1.09 9.22 28.10
C VAL A 673 2.54 8.76 27.93
N ASP A 674 3.29 9.47 27.08
CA ASP A 674 4.71 9.16 26.79
C ASP A 674 5.67 9.68 27.86
N PHE A 675 5.30 10.77 28.55
CA PHE A 675 6.08 11.40 29.61
C PHE A 675 5.17 12.00 30.69
N GLN A 676 5.75 12.38 31.84
CA GLN A 676 5.04 13.01 32.96
C GLN A 676 4.48 14.38 32.55
N PRO A 677 3.15 14.58 32.55
CA PRO A 677 2.58 15.84 32.08
C PRO A 677 2.90 17.04 33.00
N THR A 678 2.84 18.25 32.43
CA THR A 678 3.22 19.53 33.06
C THR A 678 2.14 20.62 32.87
N LEU A 679 0.88 20.23 32.77
CA LEU A 679 -0.23 21.14 32.47
C LEU A 679 -0.34 22.26 33.51
N VAL A 680 -0.28 21.95 34.81
CA VAL A 680 -0.43 22.95 35.87
C VAL A 680 0.68 24.01 35.79
N ASP A 681 1.92 23.58 35.58
CA ASP A 681 3.06 24.49 35.44
C ASP A 681 2.91 25.38 34.21
N ALA A 682 2.51 24.82 33.07
CA ALA A 682 2.32 25.56 31.82
C ALA A 682 1.18 26.60 31.90
N PHE A 683 0.07 26.26 32.56
CA PHE A 683 -0.99 27.24 32.84
C PHE A 683 -0.46 28.40 33.70
N ASN A 684 0.28 28.09 34.78
CA ASN A 684 0.83 29.11 35.67
C ASN A 684 1.88 30.00 34.98
N ASP A 685 2.69 29.46 34.08
CA ASP A 685 3.67 30.23 33.30
C ASP A 685 3.00 31.20 32.32
N TYR A 686 1.80 30.88 31.84
CA TYR A 686 1.04 31.75 30.93
C TYR A 686 0.24 32.84 31.66
N ILE A 687 -0.22 32.59 32.89
CA ILE A 687 -1.08 33.53 33.63
C ILE A 687 -0.24 34.65 34.26
N PRO A 688 -0.50 35.93 33.93
CA PRO A 688 0.21 37.03 34.57
C PRO A 688 -0.12 37.12 36.07
N ASP A 689 0.91 37.24 36.91
CA ASP A 689 0.77 37.41 38.36
C ASP A 689 -0.01 38.67 38.78
N ASN A 690 -0.08 39.69 37.92
CA ASN A 690 -0.62 41.01 38.22
C ASN A 690 -1.34 41.61 37.02
N GLY A 691 -2.20 42.59 37.27
CA GLY A 691 -2.99 43.31 36.27
C GLY A 691 -4.49 43.18 36.49
N ASP A 692 -5.26 43.88 35.67
CA ASP A 692 -6.73 43.87 35.72
C ASP A 692 -7.33 42.92 34.67
N GLY A 693 -8.44 42.30 35.02
CA GLY A 693 -9.22 41.42 34.13
C GLY A 693 -8.73 39.96 34.04
N VAL A 694 -9.03 39.34 32.90
CA VAL A 694 -8.72 37.93 32.60
C VAL A 694 -7.67 37.83 31.49
N VAL A 695 -6.96 36.71 31.48
CA VAL A 695 -6.09 36.26 30.38
C VAL A 695 -6.75 35.08 29.67
N GLU A 696 -6.65 35.04 28.34
CA GLU A 696 -7.06 33.89 27.54
C GLU A 696 -5.86 32.97 27.34
N VAL A 697 -5.86 31.79 27.99
CA VAL A 697 -4.85 30.76 27.80
C VAL A 697 -5.24 29.90 26.60
N PRO A 698 -4.48 29.90 25.49
CA PRO A 698 -4.76 29.04 24.35
C PRO A 698 -4.36 27.59 24.65
N LEU A 699 -5.13 26.64 24.10
CA LEU A 699 -4.83 25.21 24.10
C LEU A 699 -4.65 24.76 22.65
N ALA A 700 -3.41 24.40 22.30
CA ALA A 700 -3.07 23.89 20.99
C ALA A 700 -3.14 22.36 20.98
N VAL A 701 -4.06 21.81 20.18
CA VAL A 701 -4.24 20.36 20.04
C VAL A 701 -3.59 19.85 18.77
N LYS A 702 -2.83 18.77 18.89
CA LYS A 702 -2.22 18.06 17.76
C LYS A 702 -2.43 16.55 17.87
N ALA A 703 -2.33 15.84 16.76
CA ALA A 703 -2.27 14.39 16.73
C ALA A 703 -1.20 13.93 15.73
N GLN A 704 -0.79 12.66 15.80
CA GLN A 704 0.13 12.08 14.83
C GLN A 704 -0.53 11.85 13.48
N THR A 705 -1.82 11.48 13.47
CA THR A 705 -2.62 11.26 12.26
C THR A 705 -3.86 12.13 12.26
N SER A 706 -4.37 12.44 11.07
CA SER A 706 -5.55 13.30 10.89
C SER A 706 -6.77 12.72 11.61
N GLY A 707 -7.52 13.58 12.29
CA GLY A 707 -8.67 13.17 13.10
C GLY A 707 -9.36 14.35 13.77
N ARG A 708 -10.54 14.11 14.36
CA ARG A 708 -11.25 15.08 15.18
C ARG A 708 -11.02 14.74 16.65
N VAL A 709 -10.48 15.69 17.41
CA VAL A 709 -10.29 15.57 18.86
C VAL A 709 -11.28 16.50 19.53
N LYS A 710 -12.19 15.95 20.31
CA LYS A 710 -13.16 16.71 21.08
C LYS A 710 -12.66 16.84 22.53
N ILE A 711 -12.55 18.07 23.00
CA ILE A 711 -12.22 18.43 24.39
C ILE A 711 -13.52 18.70 25.14
N THR A 712 -13.69 18.10 26.30
CA THR A 712 -14.88 18.23 27.18
C THR A 712 -14.49 18.14 28.65
N ASN A 713 -15.44 18.42 29.54
CA ASN A 713 -15.29 18.25 30.99
C ASN A 713 -14.06 18.95 31.57
N ILE A 714 -13.80 20.19 31.14
CA ILE A 714 -12.69 20.97 31.67
C ILE A 714 -13.01 21.38 33.11
N ASP A 715 -12.16 20.93 34.02
CA ASP A 715 -12.14 21.28 35.44
C ASP A 715 -10.76 21.84 35.76
N ILE A 716 -10.70 23.11 36.18
CA ILE A 716 -9.46 23.75 36.59
C ILE A 716 -9.68 24.24 38.02
N ALA A 717 -8.77 23.86 38.92
CA ALA A 717 -8.74 24.41 40.26
C ALA A 717 -7.65 25.48 40.32
N TYR A 718 -7.98 26.65 40.86
CA TYR A 718 -7.02 27.73 41.07
C TYR A 718 -7.32 28.45 42.39
N LYS A 719 -6.33 29.14 42.91
CA LYS A 719 -6.44 30.08 44.02
C LYS A 719 -5.96 31.46 43.59
N MET A 720 -6.52 32.52 44.16
CA MET A 720 -6.03 33.88 43.92
C MET A 720 -4.82 34.18 44.82
N ASN A 721 -3.74 34.66 44.23
CA ASN A 721 -2.62 35.24 44.97
C ASN A 721 -2.85 36.73 45.22
N THR A 722 -2.20 37.27 46.28
CA THR A 722 -2.18 38.72 46.51
C THR A 722 -1.51 39.40 45.32
N HIS A 723 -2.24 40.25 44.61
CA HIS A 723 -1.78 40.86 43.37
C HIS A 723 -2.14 42.35 43.28
N ALA A 724 -1.37 43.05 42.45
CA ALA A 724 -1.65 44.42 42.06
C ALA A 724 -2.53 44.44 40.81
N ILE A 725 -3.63 45.19 40.86
CA ILE A 725 -4.59 45.27 39.74
C ILE A 725 -4.18 46.42 38.81
N GLY A 726 -3.86 47.59 39.38
CA GLY A 726 -3.43 48.74 38.59
C GLY A 726 -3.38 50.03 39.38
N ALA A 727 -2.92 51.09 38.71
CA ALA A 727 -2.97 52.45 39.21
C ALA A 727 -3.54 53.39 38.14
N ALA A 728 -4.18 54.47 38.58
CA ALA A 728 -4.73 55.51 37.73
C ALA A 728 -4.58 56.86 38.41
N PHE A 729 -4.32 57.91 37.63
CA PHE A 729 -4.33 59.28 38.11
C PHE A 729 -5.62 59.98 37.68
N GLU A 730 -6.28 60.66 38.62
CA GLU A 730 -7.51 61.39 38.32
C GLU A 730 -7.28 62.44 37.22
N GLY A 731 -8.03 62.33 36.12
CA GLY A 731 -7.91 63.19 34.95
C GLY A 731 -6.76 62.84 33.99
N GLY A 732 -5.91 61.85 34.32
CA GLY A 732 -4.84 61.35 33.44
C GLY A 732 -3.68 62.31 33.18
N MET A 733 -3.72 63.52 33.76
CA MET A 733 -2.71 64.56 33.61
C MET A 733 -2.41 65.21 34.96
N ALA A 734 -1.14 65.40 35.26
CA ALA A 734 -0.65 66.19 36.38
C ALA A 734 0.01 67.47 35.87
N ALA A 735 -0.34 68.61 36.48
CA ALA A 735 0.22 69.91 36.17
C ALA A 735 0.35 70.75 37.46
N PRO A 736 1.31 71.70 37.53
CA PRO A 736 1.51 72.56 38.69
C PRO A 736 0.46 73.70 38.77
N ASP A 737 -0.82 73.33 38.84
CA ASP A 737 -1.95 74.26 38.99
C ASP A 737 -2.40 74.45 40.45
N GLY A 738 -1.69 73.83 41.39
CA GLY A 738 -2.00 73.86 42.82
C GLY A 738 -3.24 73.07 43.22
N ILE A 739 -3.87 72.31 42.32
CA ILE A 739 -5.04 71.48 42.60
C ILE A 739 -4.58 70.04 42.84
N ALA A 740 -4.86 69.53 44.04
CA ALA A 740 -4.60 68.12 44.37
C ALA A 740 -5.54 67.20 43.60
N ARG A 741 -4.98 66.17 42.96
CA ARG A 741 -5.70 65.12 42.23
C ARG A 741 -5.40 63.76 42.85
N ASN A 742 -6.35 62.83 42.79
CA ASN A 742 -6.14 61.53 43.41
C ASN A 742 -5.30 60.60 42.52
N LEU A 743 -4.22 60.07 43.08
CA LEU A 743 -3.63 58.82 42.62
C LEU A 743 -4.40 57.66 43.25
N ILE A 744 -4.97 56.82 42.40
CA ILE A 744 -5.85 55.71 42.75
C ILE A 744 -5.10 54.42 42.47
N ILE A 745 -4.92 53.58 43.49
CA ILE A 745 -4.26 52.28 43.36
C ILE A 745 -5.26 51.19 43.75
N LYS A 746 -5.31 50.12 42.97
CA LYS A 746 -6.13 48.96 43.24
C LYS A 746 -5.25 47.73 43.46
N VAL A 747 -5.47 47.06 44.58
CA VAL A 747 -4.80 45.81 44.96
C VAL A 747 -5.83 44.85 45.56
N ALA A 748 -5.63 43.55 45.42
CA ALA A 748 -6.46 42.53 46.05
C ALA A 748 -5.58 41.62 46.91
N HIS A 749 -6.15 41.09 47.99
CA HIS A 749 -5.50 40.07 48.80
C HIS A 749 -5.74 38.69 48.17
N GLY A 750 -4.82 37.76 48.36
CA GLY A 750 -5.02 36.37 47.93
C GLY A 750 -5.96 35.60 48.86
N ASP A 751 -6.36 34.40 48.47
CA ASP A 751 -7.32 33.56 49.21
C ASP A 751 -6.75 33.04 50.54
N GLU A 752 -5.42 32.90 50.64
CA GLU A 752 -4.73 32.42 51.85
C GLU A 752 -4.48 33.53 52.89
N VAL A 753 -4.83 34.78 52.56
CA VAL A 753 -4.63 35.94 53.43
C VAL A 753 -5.92 36.75 53.53
N ASN A 754 -6.08 37.53 54.60
CA ASN A 754 -7.33 38.25 54.85
C ASN A 754 -7.28 39.74 54.44
N PHE A 755 -6.09 40.28 54.19
CA PHE A 755 -5.91 41.70 53.85
C PHE A 755 -4.49 42.00 53.36
N VAL A 756 -4.38 43.07 52.58
CA VAL A 756 -3.11 43.73 52.25
C VAL A 756 -2.66 44.59 53.44
N THR A 757 -1.39 44.44 53.85
CA THR A 757 -0.82 45.14 55.01
C THR A 757 -0.15 46.46 54.62
N GLU A 758 0.49 46.50 53.45
CA GLU A 758 1.30 47.63 52.99
C GLU A 758 1.33 47.69 51.46
N VAL A 759 1.18 48.90 50.92
CA VAL A 759 1.37 49.19 49.49
C VAL A 759 2.37 50.33 49.37
N THR A 760 3.44 50.09 48.62
CA THR A 760 4.38 51.14 48.22
C THR A 760 4.17 51.41 46.73
N ALA A 761 3.98 52.67 46.37
CA ALA A 761 3.77 53.07 45.00
C ALA A 761 4.71 54.21 44.63
N SER A 762 5.42 54.00 43.53
CA SER A 762 6.39 54.94 42.98
C SER A 762 5.92 55.37 41.59
N LEU A 763 6.03 56.64 41.23
CA LEU A 763 5.74 57.09 39.87
C LEU A 763 7.05 57.12 39.07
N ASN A 764 7.07 56.49 37.90
CA ASN A 764 8.26 56.52 37.05
C ASN A 764 8.58 57.96 36.62
N ASN A 765 9.84 58.34 36.81
CA ASN A 765 10.36 59.65 36.45
C ASN A 765 11.62 59.49 35.60
N SER A 766 11.68 60.16 34.45
CA SER A 766 12.83 60.10 33.54
C SER A 766 14.05 60.85 34.06
N ARG A 767 13.87 61.74 35.04
CA ARG A 767 14.91 62.63 35.59
C ARG A 767 14.95 62.60 37.11
N GLY A 768 15.69 61.65 37.66
CA GLY A 768 15.99 61.55 39.09
C GLY A 768 15.43 60.30 39.73
N GLU A 769 15.14 60.37 41.03
CA GLU A 769 14.50 59.26 41.75
C GLU A 769 12.97 59.31 41.54
N ASN A 770 12.32 58.15 41.67
CA ASN A 770 10.87 58.05 41.54
C ASN A 770 10.19 58.60 42.81
N PRO A 771 9.28 59.59 42.71
CA PRO A 771 8.49 60.02 43.84
C PRO A 771 7.66 58.83 44.34
N THR A 772 7.77 58.55 45.63
CA THR A 772 7.30 57.31 46.24
C THR A 772 6.56 57.60 47.54
N PHE A 773 5.36 57.03 47.66
CA PHE A 773 4.63 57.02 48.91
C PHE A 773 4.33 55.60 49.36
N LYS A 774 4.03 55.47 50.64
CA LYS A 774 3.68 54.22 51.29
C LYS A 774 2.33 54.38 51.99
N TRP A 775 1.43 53.45 51.72
CA TRP A 775 0.19 53.25 52.47
C TRP A 775 0.36 52.02 53.36
N GLN A 776 -0.14 52.12 54.60
CA GLN A 776 -0.25 51.00 55.53
C GLN A 776 -1.70 50.85 55.97
N GLN A 777 -2.10 49.61 56.25
CA GLN A 777 -3.43 49.28 56.72
C GLN A 777 -3.82 50.17 57.93
N GLY A 778 -5.02 50.73 57.88
CA GLY A 778 -5.48 51.76 58.82
C GLY A 778 -5.35 53.19 58.29
N ASP A 779 -5.14 53.37 56.97
CA ASP A 779 -5.01 54.66 56.29
C ASP A 779 -3.86 55.53 56.82
N SER A 780 -2.80 54.87 57.28
CA SER A 780 -1.56 55.53 57.68
C SER A 780 -0.63 55.61 56.47
N CYS A 781 -0.44 56.82 55.94
CA CYS A 781 0.42 57.06 54.78
C CYS A 781 1.68 57.85 55.13
N SER A 782 2.78 57.57 54.43
CA SER A 782 4.03 58.31 54.56
C SER A 782 4.70 58.51 53.20
N THR A 783 5.32 59.67 53.02
CA THR A 783 6.18 59.95 51.88
C THR A 783 7.51 59.26 52.12
N LEU A 784 7.92 58.36 51.23
CA LEU A 784 9.24 57.74 51.28
C LEU A 784 10.26 58.58 50.51
N ASN A 785 9.83 59.15 49.38
CA ASN A 785 10.64 60.03 48.54
C ASN A 785 9.75 61.04 47.83
N ASP A 786 10.06 62.33 47.92
CA ASP A 786 9.39 63.41 47.19
C ASP A 786 10.11 63.78 45.88
N ALA A 787 11.16 63.03 45.54
CA ALA A 787 12.01 63.21 44.35
C ALA A 787 12.56 64.63 44.22
N GLY A 788 12.97 65.23 45.34
CA GLY A 788 13.51 66.59 45.37
C GLY A 788 12.44 67.68 45.40
N GLY A 789 11.19 67.32 45.71
CA GLY A 789 10.05 68.23 45.84
C GLY A 789 9.18 68.33 44.60
N ILE A 790 9.44 67.55 43.55
CA ILE A 790 8.66 67.56 42.31
C ILE A 790 7.21 67.04 42.52
N VAL A 791 7.00 66.23 43.56
CA VAL A 791 5.68 65.74 44.01
C VAL A 791 5.47 66.00 45.48
N SER A 792 4.26 66.44 45.84
CA SER A 792 3.78 66.43 47.21
C SER A 792 2.60 65.46 47.37
N PHE A 793 2.78 64.43 48.20
CA PHE A 793 1.72 63.52 48.60
C PHE A 793 1.04 64.03 49.87
N ASP A 794 -0.27 64.24 49.83
CA ASP A 794 -1.04 64.65 51.01
C ASP A 794 -1.34 63.45 51.91
N THR A 795 -0.31 63.02 52.65
CA THR A 795 -0.35 61.83 53.51
C THR A 795 -1.38 61.92 54.64
N ALA A 796 -1.83 63.14 54.98
CA ALA A 796 -2.86 63.36 55.99
C ALA A 796 -4.29 63.07 55.48
N ASN A 797 -4.52 63.14 54.17
CA ASN A 797 -5.82 62.90 53.52
C ASN A 797 -5.84 61.61 52.68
N CYS A 798 -4.94 60.68 52.98
CA CYS A 798 -4.91 59.35 52.40
C CYS A 798 -6.12 58.53 52.89
N SER A 799 -6.79 57.82 51.99
CA SER A 799 -7.94 56.98 52.36
C SER A 799 -7.96 55.69 51.57
N SER A 800 -8.60 54.65 52.10
CA SER A 800 -8.83 53.44 51.34
C SER A 800 -10.19 52.80 51.65
N PHE A 801 -10.77 52.14 50.65
CA PHE A 801 -12.03 51.40 50.81
C PHE A 801 -11.95 50.03 50.12
N LEU A 802 -12.80 49.10 50.55
CA LEU A 802 -12.92 47.76 49.98
C LEU A 802 -14.18 47.80 49.15
N ASP A 803 -14.12 47.33 47.92
CA ASP A 803 -15.33 47.10 47.15
C ASP A 803 -15.92 45.71 47.45
N ALA A 804 -17.00 45.36 46.75
CA ALA A 804 -17.72 44.10 46.93
C ALA A 804 -16.97 42.88 46.40
N ASN A 805 -15.85 43.07 45.69
CA ASN A 805 -15.00 42.01 45.13
C ASN A 805 -13.70 41.87 45.94
N ASP A 806 -13.69 42.33 47.19
CA ASP A 806 -12.52 42.37 48.09
C ASP A 806 -11.30 43.12 47.53
N VAL A 807 -11.51 44.01 46.54
CA VAL A 807 -10.45 44.87 46.02
C VAL A 807 -10.30 46.10 46.91
N ARG A 808 -9.09 46.31 47.41
CA ARG A 808 -8.69 47.51 48.14
C ARG A 808 -8.33 48.61 47.14
N THR A 809 -9.11 49.69 47.16
CA THR A 809 -8.80 50.91 46.45
C THR A 809 -8.20 51.95 47.41
N ILE A 810 -6.95 52.33 47.18
CA ILE A 810 -6.22 53.36 47.92
C ILE A 810 -6.27 54.65 47.13
N ARG A 811 -6.55 55.78 47.80
CA ARG A 811 -6.59 57.12 47.23
C ARG A 811 -5.67 58.03 48.01
N ILE A 812 -4.72 58.64 47.32
CA ILE A 812 -3.85 59.68 47.88
C ILE A 812 -3.98 60.94 47.02
N PRO A 813 -4.31 62.11 47.62
CA PRO A 813 -4.24 63.37 46.89
C PRO A 813 -2.77 63.76 46.63
N VAL A 814 -2.50 64.18 45.41
CA VAL A 814 -1.15 64.49 44.92
C VAL A 814 -1.16 65.85 44.23
N THR A 815 -0.19 66.70 44.54
CA THR A 815 0.13 67.92 43.80
C THR A 815 1.52 67.82 43.19
N VAL A 816 1.72 68.44 42.03
CA VAL A 816 2.99 68.48 41.31
C VAL A 816 3.56 69.90 41.32
N ASP A 817 4.88 70.00 41.33
CA ASP A 817 5.63 71.25 41.27
C ASP A 817 6.17 71.53 39.86
N TRP A 818 6.48 72.79 39.57
CA TRP A 818 7.06 73.25 38.30
C TRP A 818 8.38 72.57 37.93
N SER A 819 9.10 72.05 38.92
CA SER A 819 10.35 71.33 38.71
C SER A 819 10.19 69.91 38.15
N TRP A 820 8.97 69.36 38.05
CA TRP A 820 8.75 68.11 37.32
C TRP A 820 8.68 68.39 35.81
N ASP A 821 9.71 67.96 35.08
CA ASP A 821 9.74 68.01 33.61
C ASP A 821 8.60 67.19 32.96
N ASP A 822 8.21 67.56 31.74
CA ASP A 822 7.14 66.90 31.01
C ASP A 822 7.39 65.40 30.78
N GLU A 823 6.34 64.59 31.00
CA GLU A 823 6.33 63.15 30.79
C GLU A 823 5.13 62.76 29.94
N ALA A 824 5.35 61.94 28.90
CA ALA A 824 4.27 61.57 27.97
C ALA A 824 3.38 60.42 28.48
N ALA A 825 3.95 59.48 29.25
CA ALA A 825 3.27 58.26 29.70
C ALA A 825 3.98 57.63 30.92
N THR A 826 3.94 58.31 32.06
CA THR A 826 4.46 57.79 33.33
C THR A 826 3.59 56.63 33.83
N GLU A 827 4.24 55.50 34.15
CA GLU A 827 3.63 54.34 34.81
C GLU A 827 3.96 54.30 36.31
N GLY A 828 3.13 53.61 37.09
CA GLY A 828 3.38 53.35 38.51
C GLY A 828 4.17 52.05 38.70
N LEU A 829 5.07 52.03 39.68
CA LEU A 829 5.71 50.83 40.20
C LEU A 829 5.08 50.49 41.55
N LEU A 830 4.45 49.32 41.65
CA LEU A 830 3.71 48.88 42.83
C LEU A 830 4.45 47.75 43.54
N THR A 831 4.58 47.88 44.85
CA THR A 831 5.03 46.82 45.75
C THR A 831 3.95 46.59 46.78
N VAL A 832 3.45 45.36 46.88
CA VAL A 832 2.32 44.98 47.74
C VAL A 832 2.81 43.94 48.74
N LYS A 833 2.51 44.18 50.01
CA LYS A 833 2.75 43.22 51.09
C LYS A 833 1.44 42.83 51.75
N ASP A 834 1.37 41.57 52.14
CA ASP A 834 0.28 40.99 52.94
C ASP A 834 0.82 40.47 54.28
N SER A 835 0.10 39.57 54.93
CA SER A 835 0.52 38.95 56.20
C SER A 835 1.65 37.92 56.06
N LEU A 836 1.95 37.43 54.85
CA LEU A 836 2.99 36.45 54.56
C LEU A 836 4.29 37.10 54.09
N GLY A 837 4.23 38.33 53.58
CA GLY A 837 5.41 39.10 53.21
C GLY A 837 5.18 39.98 51.99
N THR A 838 6.23 40.20 51.19
CA THR A 838 6.10 40.89 49.90
C THR A 838 5.54 39.91 48.86
N ALA A 839 4.30 40.15 48.44
CA ALA A 839 3.63 39.36 47.40
C ALA A 839 3.86 39.91 46.00
N VAL A 840 3.87 41.24 45.87
CA VAL A 840 4.18 41.93 44.60
C VAL A 840 5.40 42.80 44.82
N ASN A 841 6.40 42.70 43.95
CA ASN A 841 7.64 43.45 44.07
C ASN A 841 7.90 44.30 42.83
N ASN A 842 7.78 45.63 42.98
CA ASN A 842 8.10 46.62 41.95
C ASN A 842 7.45 46.34 40.59
N TRP A 843 6.20 45.89 40.57
CA TRP A 843 5.44 45.62 39.35
C TRP A 843 5.07 46.94 38.66
N GLN A 844 5.38 47.05 37.38
CA GLN A 844 5.04 48.23 36.58
C GLN A 844 3.62 48.10 36.03
N THR A 845 2.82 49.15 36.20
CA THR A 845 1.46 49.20 35.65
C THR A 845 1.46 49.20 34.12
N GLU A 846 0.41 48.62 33.52
CA GLU A 846 0.28 48.48 32.06
C GLU A 846 -0.41 49.67 31.37
N ASN A 847 -1.27 50.39 32.10
CA ASN A 847 -2.25 51.33 31.53
C ASN A 847 -2.42 52.64 32.32
N MET A 848 -1.52 53.00 33.23
CA MET A 848 -1.66 54.25 34.00
C MET A 848 -1.43 55.48 33.11
N ARG A 849 -0.40 55.43 32.24
CA ARG A 849 -0.08 56.43 31.20
C ARG A 849 -0.29 57.88 31.64
N LEU A 850 0.22 58.23 32.83
CA LEU A 850 0.09 59.58 33.37
C LEU A 850 0.89 60.56 32.50
N ARG A 851 0.23 61.61 32.01
CA ARG A 851 0.92 62.75 31.39
C ARG A 851 1.30 63.77 32.47
N VAL A 852 2.56 64.19 32.50
CA VAL A 852 3.00 65.33 33.31
C VAL A 852 3.22 66.50 32.35
N GLU A 853 2.65 67.65 32.68
CA GLU A 853 2.66 68.84 31.83
C GLU A 853 2.99 70.08 32.66
N ASN A 854 4.11 70.74 32.36
CA ASN A 854 4.56 71.98 32.97
C ASN A 854 4.71 73.12 31.95
N ASP A 855 4.67 72.84 30.64
CA ASP A 855 4.77 73.87 29.61
C ASP A 855 3.49 74.72 29.52
N ILE A 856 3.67 76.05 29.44
CA ILE A 856 2.57 77.02 29.42
C ILE A 856 2.29 77.49 27.99
N GLN A 857 1.02 77.40 27.58
CA GLN A 857 0.48 77.98 26.37
C GLN A 857 -0.26 79.30 26.65
N LEU A 858 0.13 80.34 25.91
CA LEU A 858 -0.59 81.63 25.87
C LEU A 858 -1.60 81.60 24.72
N ASP A 859 -2.88 81.76 25.03
CA ASP A 859 -3.96 81.72 24.04
C ASP A 859 -4.76 83.02 24.01
N GLY A 860 -4.98 83.53 22.79
CA GLY A 860 -5.74 84.74 22.54
C GLY A 860 -5.19 85.99 23.23
N LEU A 861 -3.87 86.10 23.44
CA LEU A 861 -3.25 87.25 24.11
C LEU A 861 -3.42 88.53 23.29
N GLN A 862 -4.24 89.44 23.82
CA GLN A 862 -4.49 90.79 23.31
C GLN A 862 -3.86 91.79 24.27
N VAL A 863 -3.17 92.79 23.72
CA VAL A 863 -2.57 93.85 24.52
C VAL A 863 -3.37 95.12 24.30
N PHE A 864 -3.62 95.90 25.34
CA PHE A 864 -4.32 97.17 25.29
C PHE A 864 -3.46 98.25 25.92
N ASP A 865 -3.45 99.46 25.36
CA ASP A 865 -2.84 100.61 26.02
C ASP A 865 -3.73 101.20 27.12
N GLU A 866 -3.19 102.14 27.89
CA GLU A 866 -3.87 102.81 29.01
C GLU A 866 -5.18 103.53 28.60
N THR A 867 -5.37 103.80 27.30
CA THR A 867 -6.60 104.42 26.78
C THR A 867 -7.66 103.39 26.38
N GLY A 868 -7.35 102.09 26.48
CA GLY A 868 -8.20 100.99 26.07
C GLY A 868 -8.08 100.62 24.58
N ARG A 869 -7.09 101.15 23.85
CA ARG A 869 -6.84 100.77 22.45
C ARG A 869 -6.08 99.44 22.40
N GLN A 870 -6.62 98.46 21.69
CA GLN A 870 -5.93 97.21 21.41
C GLN A 870 -4.70 97.46 20.52
N LEU A 871 -3.56 96.88 20.92
CA LEU A 871 -2.30 96.94 20.23
C LEU A 871 -2.10 95.67 19.40
N PHE A 872 -1.63 95.87 18.18
CA PHE A 872 -1.20 94.81 17.28
C PHE A 872 0.33 94.83 17.14
N ALA A 873 0.88 93.79 16.52
CA ALA A 873 2.32 93.71 16.27
C ALA A 873 2.82 94.97 15.54
N GLN A 874 3.91 95.55 16.05
CA GLN A 874 4.55 96.79 15.57
C GLN A 874 3.83 98.12 15.90
N ASP A 875 2.78 98.12 16.71
CA ASP A 875 2.20 99.36 17.21
C ASP A 875 3.16 100.10 18.15
N TRP A 876 3.29 101.42 17.95
CA TRP A 876 4.08 102.28 18.83
C TRP A 876 3.26 102.68 20.07
N VAL A 877 3.88 102.55 21.24
CA VAL A 877 3.33 102.99 22.53
C VAL A 877 4.23 104.06 23.14
N ARG A 878 3.64 105.01 23.86
CA ARG A 878 4.40 106.07 24.53
C ARG A 878 4.97 105.52 25.84
N GLY A 879 6.28 105.70 26.06
CA GLY A 879 6.93 105.27 27.29
C GLY A 879 6.31 105.92 28.53
N GLY A 880 6.13 105.12 29.60
CA GLY A 880 5.55 105.56 30.87
C GLY A 880 4.05 105.30 31.04
N GLN A 881 3.37 104.70 30.06
CA GLN A 881 1.96 104.30 30.15
C GLN A 881 1.80 102.82 30.50
N ASN A 882 0.71 102.47 31.17
CA ASN A 882 0.38 101.08 31.49
C ASN A 882 -0.14 100.34 30.25
N LEU A 883 0.27 99.08 30.10
CA LEU A 883 -0.31 98.14 29.14
C LEU A 883 -1.12 97.09 29.89
N SER A 884 -2.32 96.79 29.41
CA SER A 884 -3.17 95.72 29.93
C SER A 884 -3.17 94.54 28.97
N PHE A 885 -2.85 93.35 29.47
CA PHE A 885 -2.91 92.12 28.69
C PHE A 885 -4.20 91.38 29.03
N LEU A 886 -4.92 90.94 28.01
CA LEU A 886 -6.13 90.13 28.11
C LEU A 886 -5.90 88.85 27.32
N GLY A 887 -6.07 87.69 27.92
CA GLY A 887 -5.87 86.41 27.26
C GLY A 887 -6.10 85.27 28.23
N LYS A 888 -5.86 84.04 27.78
CA LYS A 888 -5.86 82.84 28.61
C LYS A 888 -4.45 82.28 28.71
N ILE A 889 -4.15 81.70 29.87
CA ILE A 889 -2.93 80.97 30.14
C ILE A 889 -3.35 79.57 30.60
N HIS A 890 -2.86 78.54 29.93
CA HIS A 890 -3.14 77.14 30.27
C HIS A 890 -1.93 76.25 29.96
N PHE A 891 -1.87 75.06 30.55
CA PHE A 891 -0.83 74.07 30.25
C PHE A 891 -1.04 73.46 28.86
N GLU A 892 0.04 73.14 28.14
CA GLU A 892 -0.02 72.74 26.72
C GLU A 892 -1.02 71.59 26.49
N SER A 893 -1.92 71.76 25.52
CA SER A 893 -2.95 70.77 25.16
C SER A 893 -3.89 70.38 26.32
N SER A 894 -4.13 71.28 27.28
CA SER A 894 -5.03 71.07 28.41
C SER A 894 -5.99 72.26 28.63
N GLN A 895 -6.95 72.09 29.56
CA GLN A 895 -7.77 73.20 30.07
C GLN A 895 -7.32 73.69 31.46
N LEU A 896 -6.19 73.16 31.97
CA LEU A 896 -5.67 73.46 33.28
C LEU A 896 -4.87 74.77 33.23
N SER A 897 -4.96 75.61 34.25
CA SER A 897 -4.30 76.91 34.30
C SER A 897 -3.43 77.05 35.55
N PRO A 898 -2.25 77.67 35.45
CA PRO A 898 -1.41 77.91 36.61
C PRO A 898 -2.05 78.88 37.61
N LEU A 899 -1.57 78.85 38.86
CA LEU A 899 -2.01 79.78 39.90
C LEU A 899 -1.63 81.23 39.55
N SER A 900 -2.50 82.18 39.94
CA SER A 900 -2.28 83.59 39.66
C SER A 900 -1.05 84.11 40.40
N GLY A 901 -0.03 84.53 39.64
CA GLY A 901 1.19 85.14 40.20
C GLY A 901 2.34 84.15 40.46
N GLU A 902 2.19 82.88 40.10
CA GLU A 902 3.23 81.85 40.20
C GLU A 902 3.72 81.48 38.79
N PHE A 903 4.85 82.05 38.38
CA PHE A 903 5.52 81.80 37.08
C PHE A 903 7.06 81.73 37.28
N ASN A 904 7.52 81.10 38.36
CA ASN A 904 8.95 81.05 38.69
C ASN A 904 9.67 79.94 37.93
#